data_AF-A0A8C8HHN1-F1
#
_entry.id   AF-A0A8C8HHN1-F1
#
_cell.length_a   1.000
_cell.length_b   1.000
_cell.length_c   1.000
_cell.angle_alpha   90.00
_cell.angle_beta   90.00
_cell.angle_gamma   90.00
#
_symmetry.space_group_name_H-M   'P 1'
#
loop_
_entity.id
_entity.type
_entity.pdbx_description
1 polymer ?
#
loop_
_entity_poly.entity_id
_entity_poly.type
_entity_poly.pdbx_seq_one_letter_code
_entity_poly.pdbx_strand_id
1 'polypeptide(L)'
;MFLGLRSSERKRKRERKPRAPKETLRHVKSREQRKRGVDVHGPATVYAQVVGAGSRDNGASLYVFSEFNRYLFNCGEGTQRLMQEHKLKAARLDNIFLTRMSWENVGGLSGMILTLKDTGVPEVVLSGPPQLEKYVNAIRVFSGPLEEIKLAVRPYTEKQYTDDTMTVSQIPIFGEEDGPKCSPNSGRSSPSSSPQRRELWRPEDSEDTTTRDPSLVVAFICKLHPKKGNFLVAQAKNLGLPVGTAAIGPLIAALKDGKSVTYEGREIHPEEVCTPTDPGPAFIVVECPSEEFVQPICIDQQLSRYQRGGTEDPAALVVHMSPESVLKTDEYKQWMERFPSTTEHLILNEQVCTVHNVRSHKIQTQLNLIHPEIFPELQHYTTKAALHVPNVRAECLLKFQLRPKIEWQSATQSVLLDCGEGTFGQLCRHYGDSVDETLAKISTVFISHMHADHHTGLLSLLFQRERALATLGKAFSPIYLIAPVQMMTWLNQYHDHCEEILSHVNIVPSKVMCEGAEVSKFKTKAFIQALLKKSDLAKFQTCPVRHCKNAFACSITHQSGWQLVFSGDTMPCDALAHMGKNATLLIHEATLEDGLEDEAVEKRHSTTSQAIGIGMKMNAEFIMLNHFSQRYAKIPLFSEDFNDRVGISFDHMRVSEWCTLVHLLIPPLKALFAEEIGEMEERRGRRELKQMKEAIAESNEEQRTPNEGETGKGAKREPEEPTQDVGSKRLKTN
;
A
#
# COMPACT_ATOMS: atom_id res chain seq x y z
N MET A 1 -0.30 -26.78 -45.49
CA MET A 1 -1.24 -27.65 -46.21
C MET A 1 -2.41 -27.92 -45.29
N PHE A 2 -3.50 -27.15 -45.42
CA PHE A 2 -4.89 -27.50 -45.06
C PHE A 2 -5.75 -26.30 -45.50
N LEU A 3 -6.45 -26.48 -46.63
CA LEU A 3 -7.41 -25.55 -47.21
C LEU A 3 -8.80 -25.85 -46.61
N GLY A 4 -9.58 -24.80 -46.34
CA GLY A 4 -10.94 -24.93 -45.82
C GLY A 4 -11.78 -23.67 -46.00
N LEU A 5 -12.16 -23.41 -47.24
CA LEU A 5 -13.41 -22.78 -47.73
C LEU A 5 -14.22 -21.93 -46.73
N ARG A 6 -14.39 -20.63 -47.02
CA ARG A 6 -15.63 -19.91 -46.71
C ARG A 6 -16.09 -19.04 -47.87
N SER A 7 -17.36 -19.23 -48.19
CA SER A 7 -18.11 -18.70 -49.32
C SER A 7 -18.29 -17.19 -49.29
N SER A 8 -18.35 -16.63 -50.49
CA SER A 8 -18.78 -15.27 -50.79
C SER A 8 -20.25 -15.06 -50.44
N GLU A 9 -20.53 -14.41 -49.31
CA GLU A 9 -21.81 -13.73 -49.08
C GLU A 9 -21.60 -12.22 -49.05
N ARG A 10 -22.13 -11.54 -50.07
CA ARG A 10 -22.28 -10.09 -50.13
C ARG A 10 -23.19 -9.62 -48.99
N LYS A 11 -22.64 -9.29 -47.82
CA LYS A 11 -23.35 -8.51 -46.80
C LYS A 11 -23.30 -7.03 -47.16
N ARG A 12 -24.49 -6.48 -47.47
CA ARG A 12 -24.81 -5.07 -47.66
C ARG A 12 -24.04 -4.19 -46.66
N LYS A 13 -23.34 -3.17 -47.14
CA LYS A 13 -22.82 -2.05 -46.33
C LYS A 13 -24.00 -1.45 -45.54
N ARG A 14 -24.10 -1.76 -44.25
CA ARG A 14 -24.86 -0.95 -43.31
C ARG A 14 -24.04 0.31 -43.08
N GLU A 15 -24.53 1.44 -43.58
CA GLU A 15 -24.08 2.75 -43.13
C GLU A 15 -24.12 2.78 -41.60
N ARG A 16 -22.96 2.99 -40.97
CA ARG A 16 -22.87 3.18 -39.53
C ARG A 16 -23.62 4.47 -39.22
N LYS A 17 -24.75 4.38 -38.52
CA LYS A 17 -25.40 5.52 -37.88
C LYS A 17 -24.34 6.31 -37.09
N PRO A 18 -24.37 7.66 -37.11
CA PRO A 18 -23.52 8.45 -36.22
C PRO A 18 -23.78 8.00 -34.79
N ARG A 19 -22.71 7.75 -34.03
CA ARG A 19 -22.83 7.55 -32.58
C ARG A 19 -23.48 8.82 -32.00
N ALA A 20 -24.46 8.64 -31.12
CA ALA A 20 -25.03 9.75 -30.36
C ALA A 20 -23.91 10.55 -29.66
N PRO A 21 -24.04 11.87 -29.52
CA PRO A 21 -23.06 12.67 -28.79
C PRO A 21 -22.86 12.05 -27.41
N LYS A 22 -21.61 11.76 -27.01
CA LYS A 22 -21.31 11.36 -25.63
C LYS A 22 -21.94 12.43 -24.72
N GLU A 23 -22.84 12.03 -23.83
CA GLU A 23 -23.42 12.96 -22.85
C GLU A 23 -22.28 13.71 -22.16
N THR A 24 -22.35 15.05 -22.15
CA THR A 24 -21.44 15.88 -21.36
C THR A 24 -21.39 15.31 -19.95
N LEU A 25 -20.19 14.97 -19.47
CA LEU A 25 -19.98 14.39 -18.14
C LEU A 25 -20.81 15.17 -17.11
N ARG A 26 -21.60 14.50 -16.27
CA ARG A 26 -22.46 15.13 -15.24
C ARG A 26 -21.73 16.19 -14.40
N HIS A 27 -20.41 16.06 -14.28
CA HIS A 27 -19.55 16.99 -13.57
C HIS A 27 -19.29 18.33 -14.29
N VAL A 28 -19.28 18.36 -15.63
CA VAL A 28 -19.14 19.63 -16.38
C VAL A 28 -20.33 20.54 -16.05
N LYS A 29 -21.54 19.96 -15.99
CA LYS A 29 -22.75 20.65 -15.51
C LYS A 29 -22.63 21.12 -14.06
N SER A 30 -22.04 20.31 -13.15
CA SER A 30 -21.85 20.75 -11.75
C SER A 30 -20.80 21.85 -11.60
N ARG A 31 -19.76 21.87 -12.44
CA ARG A 31 -18.73 22.93 -12.46
C ARG A 31 -19.25 24.23 -13.04
N GLU A 32 -20.06 24.18 -14.10
CA GLU A 32 -20.77 25.35 -14.65
C GLU A 32 -21.79 25.94 -13.66
N GLN A 33 -22.47 25.09 -12.89
CA GLN A 33 -23.35 25.54 -11.80
C GLN A 33 -22.57 26.23 -10.67
N ARG A 34 -21.34 25.78 -10.34
CA ARG A 34 -20.48 26.40 -9.33
C ARG A 34 -19.80 27.70 -9.78
N LYS A 35 -19.48 27.83 -11.07
CA LYS A 35 -18.93 29.07 -11.66
C LYS A 35 -19.90 30.28 -11.60
N ARG A 36 -21.18 30.07 -11.32
CA ARG A 36 -22.22 31.12 -11.29
C ARG A 36 -22.33 31.90 -9.97
N GLY A 37 -21.37 31.73 -9.07
CA GLY A 37 -21.25 32.48 -7.82
C GLY A 37 -21.71 31.70 -6.60
N VAL A 38 -21.19 32.14 -5.45
CA VAL A 38 -21.38 31.64 -4.07
C VAL A 38 -20.25 30.70 -3.59
N ASP A 39 -19.34 31.29 -2.80
CA ASP A 39 -18.40 30.70 -1.85
C ASP A 39 -17.42 29.60 -2.31
N VAL A 40 -16.14 29.98 -2.43
CA VAL A 40 -15.01 29.03 -2.56
C VAL A 40 -14.82 28.32 -1.21
N HIS A 41 -15.51 27.20 -1.02
CA HIS A 41 -15.24 26.30 0.10
C HIS A 41 -14.10 25.37 -0.30
N GLY A 42 -12.94 25.50 0.37
CA GLY A 42 -11.82 24.59 0.15
C GLY A 42 -12.21 23.11 0.34
N PRO A 43 -11.53 22.18 -0.36
CA PRO A 43 -11.87 20.76 -0.35
C PRO A 43 -11.68 20.15 1.02
N ALA A 44 -12.54 19.17 1.36
CA ALA A 44 -12.45 18.41 2.59
C ALA A 44 -11.32 17.37 2.57
N THR A 45 -10.94 16.91 1.38
CA THR A 45 -9.87 15.92 1.19
C THR A 45 -8.96 16.34 0.04
N VAL A 46 -7.66 16.29 0.28
CA VAL A 46 -6.62 16.52 -0.73
C VAL A 46 -5.47 15.56 -0.47
N TYR A 47 -5.00 14.93 -1.55
CA TYR A 47 -3.88 14.01 -1.50
C TYR A 47 -2.84 14.38 -2.56
N ALA A 48 -1.56 14.19 -2.23
CA ALA A 48 -0.46 14.15 -3.18
C ALA A 48 0.03 12.70 -3.27
N GLN A 49 0.07 12.12 -4.47
CA GLN A 49 0.39 10.72 -4.69
C GLN A 49 1.48 10.56 -5.75
N VAL A 50 2.49 9.74 -5.45
CA VAL A 50 3.56 9.42 -6.40
C VAL A 50 3.02 8.52 -7.50
N VAL A 51 3.26 8.90 -8.76
CA VAL A 51 2.97 8.05 -9.92
C VAL A 51 4.27 7.40 -10.38
N GLY A 52 5.22 8.22 -10.85
CA GLY A 52 6.60 7.83 -11.15
C GLY A 52 7.52 8.35 -10.06
N ALA A 53 8.41 7.49 -9.57
CA ALA A 53 9.26 7.78 -8.42
C ALA A 53 10.60 8.43 -8.80
N GLY A 54 10.86 8.62 -10.10
CA GLY A 54 12.13 9.17 -10.59
C GLY A 54 13.22 8.11 -10.79
N SER A 55 12.86 6.83 -10.82
CA SER A 55 13.78 5.73 -11.12
C SER A 55 14.20 5.74 -12.59
N ARG A 56 15.17 4.88 -12.92
CA ARG A 56 15.69 4.76 -14.30
C ARG A 56 14.64 4.34 -15.34
N ASP A 57 13.63 3.58 -14.93
CA ASP A 57 12.55 3.10 -15.81
C ASP A 57 11.37 4.09 -15.91
N ASN A 58 11.20 5.00 -14.95
CA ASN A 58 10.11 5.96 -14.96
C ASN A 58 10.47 7.30 -14.29
N GLY A 59 10.32 8.39 -15.08
CA GLY A 59 10.55 9.76 -14.62
C GLY A 59 9.65 10.19 -13.45
N ALA A 60 10.12 11.18 -12.69
CA ALA A 60 9.42 11.72 -11.54
C ALA A 60 8.07 12.33 -11.95
N SER A 61 6.98 11.89 -11.31
CA SER A 61 5.65 12.47 -11.53
C SER A 61 4.78 12.36 -10.28
N LEU A 62 4.09 13.47 -9.98
CA LEU A 62 3.24 13.61 -8.80
C LEU A 62 1.80 13.89 -9.22
N TYR A 63 0.87 13.10 -8.72
CA TYR A 63 -0.56 13.24 -8.98
C TYR A 63 -1.28 13.76 -7.74
N VAL A 64 -1.84 14.95 -7.83
CA VAL A 64 -2.58 15.60 -6.74
C VAL A 64 -4.06 15.54 -7.04
N PHE A 65 -4.88 15.20 -6.05
CA PHE A 65 -6.32 15.12 -6.28
C PHE A 65 -7.16 15.46 -5.06
N SER A 66 -8.34 16.01 -5.35
CA SER A 66 -9.39 16.33 -4.40
C SER A 66 -10.75 15.76 -4.87
N GLU A 67 -11.79 16.06 -4.11
CA GLU A 67 -13.18 15.84 -4.51
C GLU A 67 -13.62 16.72 -5.70
N PHE A 68 -12.86 17.77 -6.02
CA PHE A 68 -13.18 18.73 -7.09
C PHE A 68 -12.31 18.49 -8.33
N ASN A 69 -10.98 18.54 -8.17
CA ASN A 69 -10.00 18.63 -9.26
C ASN A 69 -8.90 17.58 -9.13
N ARG A 70 -8.16 17.38 -10.23
CA ARG A 70 -6.96 16.55 -10.29
C ARG A 70 -5.88 17.27 -11.07
N TYR A 71 -4.65 17.05 -10.66
CA TYR A 71 -3.46 17.72 -11.18
C TYR A 71 -2.37 16.70 -11.38
N LEU A 72 -1.53 16.92 -12.38
CA LEU A 72 -0.34 16.12 -12.63
C LEU A 72 0.86 17.05 -12.72
N PHE A 73 1.86 16.82 -11.90
CA PHE A 73 3.17 17.46 -12.01
C PHE A 73 4.10 16.50 -12.72
N ASN A 74 4.59 16.91 -13.89
CA ASN A 74 5.36 16.13 -14.86
C ASN A 74 4.62 14.92 -15.45
N CYS A 75 4.87 14.68 -16.73
CA CYS A 75 4.28 13.60 -17.51
C CYS A 75 5.34 12.97 -18.43
N GLY A 76 6.33 12.33 -17.81
CA GLY A 76 7.37 11.56 -18.48
C GLY A 76 6.86 10.30 -19.18
N GLU A 77 7.77 9.57 -19.82
CA GLU A 77 7.43 8.29 -20.44
C GLU A 77 6.82 7.31 -19.44
N GLY A 78 5.81 6.57 -19.89
CA GLY A 78 5.14 5.56 -19.07
C GLY A 78 4.16 6.09 -18.01
N THR A 79 4.13 7.40 -17.69
CA THR A 79 3.19 7.95 -16.68
C THR A 79 1.73 7.58 -16.97
N GLN A 80 1.32 7.65 -18.24
CA GLN A 80 -0.03 7.23 -18.67
C GLN A 80 -0.30 5.74 -18.37
N ARG A 81 0.66 4.86 -18.62
CA ARG A 81 0.54 3.42 -18.38
C ARG A 81 0.46 3.13 -16.89
N LEU A 82 1.29 3.78 -16.09
CA LEU A 82 1.27 3.65 -14.63
C LEU A 82 -0.07 4.10 -14.04
N MET A 83 -0.60 5.22 -14.50
CA MET A 83 -1.92 5.68 -14.08
C MET A 83 -3.02 4.65 -14.41
N GLN A 84 -2.96 4.03 -15.59
CA GLN A 84 -3.93 2.99 -15.97
C GLN A 84 -3.76 1.69 -15.18
N GLU A 85 -2.52 1.20 -15.03
CA GLU A 85 -2.20 -0.02 -14.29
C GLU A 85 -2.68 0.08 -12.84
N HIS A 86 -2.43 1.21 -12.20
CA HIS A 86 -2.80 1.47 -10.82
C HIS A 86 -4.20 2.09 -10.65
N LYS A 87 -5.00 2.12 -11.72
CA LYS A 87 -6.41 2.59 -11.72
C LYS A 87 -6.56 4.03 -11.19
N LEU A 88 -5.55 4.88 -11.39
CA LEU A 88 -5.62 6.30 -11.09
C LEU A 88 -6.57 6.98 -12.07
N LYS A 89 -7.54 7.74 -11.54
CA LYS A 89 -8.61 8.34 -12.34
C LYS A 89 -8.10 9.52 -13.15
N ALA A 90 -8.09 9.40 -14.48
CA ALA A 90 -7.83 10.53 -15.38
C ALA A 90 -9.02 11.51 -15.50
N ALA A 91 -10.22 11.10 -15.10
CA ALA A 91 -11.41 11.95 -15.17
C ALA A 91 -11.27 13.18 -14.25
N ARG A 92 -11.37 14.39 -14.82
CA ARG A 92 -11.09 15.70 -14.16
C ARG A 92 -9.61 16.01 -13.96
N LEU A 93 -8.70 15.32 -14.63
CA LEU A 93 -7.32 15.78 -14.78
C LEU A 93 -7.29 16.86 -15.87
N ASP A 94 -7.53 18.10 -15.47
CA ASP A 94 -7.63 19.25 -16.36
C ASP A 94 -6.45 20.22 -16.22
N ASN A 95 -5.46 19.90 -15.39
CA ASN A 95 -4.27 20.69 -15.18
C ASN A 95 -3.03 19.80 -15.13
N ILE A 96 -2.03 20.12 -15.97
CA ILE A 96 -0.72 19.49 -15.95
C ILE A 96 0.34 20.60 -15.81
N PHE A 97 1.18 20.48 -14.80
CA PHE A 97 2.27 21.39 -14.48
C PHE A 97 3.59 20.72 -14.83
N LEU A 98 4.40 21.36 -15.67
CA LEU A 98 5.68 20.85 -16.13
C LEU A 98 6.79 21.70 -15.52
N THR A 99 7.73 21.08 -14.83
CA THR A 99 8.84 21.77 -14.17
C THR A 99 9.96 22.14 -15.14
N ARG A 100 10.16 21.36 -16.21
CA ARG A 100 11.22 21.57 -17.21
C ARG A 100 10.80 21.05 -18.59
N MET A 101 11.35 21.64 -19.66
CA MET A 101 11.19 21.13 -21.04
C MET A 101 12.24 20.07 -21.36
N SER A 102 12.18 18.96 -20.63
CA SER A 102 13.00 17.76 -20.86
C SER A 102 12.11 16.57 -21.19
N TRP A 103 12.67 15.58 -21.89
CA TRP A 103 11.93 14.38 -22.26
C TRP A 103 11.45 13.57 -21.05
N GLU A 104 12.19 13.61 -19.94
CA GLU A 104 11.79 13.00 -18.66
C GLU A 104 10.51 13.62 -18.09
N ASN A 105 10.23 14.89 -18.42
CA ASN A 105 9.06 15.62 -17.94
C ASN A 105 7.89 15.60 -18.93
N VAL A 106 8.13 15.46 -20.23
CA VAL A 106 7.10 15.64 -21.28
C VAL A 106 6.88 14.44 -22.21
N GLY A 107 7.70 13.40 -22.14
CA GLY A 107 7.71 12.28 -23.09
C GLY A 107 6.39 11.49 -23.13
N GLY A 108 5.64 11.45 -22.03
CA GLY A 108 4.34 10.77 -21.95
C GLY A 108 3.14 11.65 -22.31
N LEU A 109 3.35 12.94 -22.58
CA LEU A 109 2.25 13.91 -22.71
C LEU A 109 1.31 13.60 -23.87
N SER A 110 1.85 13.12 -25.01
CA SER A 110 1.05 12.74 -26.17
C SER A 110 0.05 11.61 -25.85
N GLY A 111 0.54 10.52 -25.26
CA GLY A 111 -0.30 9.40 -24.82
C GLY A 111 -1.29 9.78 -23.72
N MET A 112 -0.88 10.68 -22.82
CA MET A 112 -1.77 11.22 -21.78
C MET A 112 -2.91 12.02 -22.38
N ILE A 113 -2.64 12.94 -23.31
CA ILE A 113 -3.67 13.75 -23.99
C ILE A 113 -4.69 12.87 -24.70
N LEU A 114 -4.24 11.82 -25.39
CA LEU A 114 -5.14 10.84 -26.03
C LEU A 114 -6.02 10.13 -25.00
N THR A 115 -5.44 9.73 -23.86
CA THR A 115 -6.19 9.11 -22.76
C THR A 115 -7.23 10.08 -22.18
N LEU A 116 -6.89 11.36 -22.02
CA LEU A 116 -7.79 12.40 -21.51
C LEU A 116 -8.95 12.67 -22.48
N LYS A 117 -8.66 12.73 -23.77
CA LYS A 117 -9.67 12.82 -24.84
C LYS A 117 -10.63 11.63 -24.77
N ASP A 118 -10.11 10.41 -24.74
CA ASP A 118 -10.95 9.20 -24.71
C ASP A 118 -11.81 9.13 -23.45
N THR A 119 -11.25 9.57 -22.32
CA THR A 119 -11.95 9.74 -21.02
C THR A 119 -13.05 10.81 -21.08
N GLY A 120 -13.00 11.73 -22.05
CA GLY A 120 -13.98 12.81 -22.23
C GLY A 120 -13.69 14.06 -21.40
N VAL A 121 -12.41 14.33 -21.10
CA VAL A 121 -12.00 15.59 -20.48
C VAL A 121 -12.10 16.72 -21.51
N PRO A 122 -12.89 17.78 -21.27
CA PRO A 122 -13.20 18.79 -22.29
C PRO A 122 -12.04 19.78 -22.53
N GLU A 123 -11.27 20.09 -21.49
CA GLU A 123 -10.17 21.05 -21.54
C GLU A 123 -9.05 20.59 -20.60
N VAL A 124 -7.81 20.74 -21.06
CA VAL A 124 -6.60 20.53 -20.26
C VAL A 124 -5.72 21.77 -20.39
N VAL A 125 -5.35 22.34 -19.25
CA VAL A 125 -4.42 23.46 -19.12
C VAL A 125 -3.04 22.91 -18.83
N LEU A 126 -2.08 23.24 -19.69
CA LEU A 126 -0.68 22.86 -19.56
C LEU A 126 0.10 24.11 -19.14
N SER A 127 0.75 24.07 -17.98
CA SER A 127 1.58 25.17 -17.47
C SER A 127 3.03 24.70 -17.36
N GLY A 128 3.99 25.54 -17.73
CA GLY A 128 5.41 25.17 -17.68
C GLY A 128 6.32 26.16 -18.40
N PRO A 129 7.60 25.81 -18.62
CA PRO A 129 8.60 26.69 -19.20
C PRO A 129 8.25 27.15 -20.63
N PRO A 130 9.03 28.10 -21.20
CA PRO A 130 8.89 28.50 -22.60
C PRO A 130 8.95 27.27 -23.52
N GLN A 131 8.54 27.42 -24.78
CA GLN A 131 8.48 26.33 -25.77
C GLN A 131 7.42 25.23 -25.55
N LEU A 132 6.72 25.18 -24.41
CA LEU A 132 5.62 24.23 -24.19
C LEU A 132 4.56 24.29 -25.30
N GLU A 133 4.17 25.48 -25.74
CA GLU A 133 3.21 25.64 -26.85
C GLU A 133 3.73 25.07 -28.17
N LYS A 134 5.02 25.32 -28.49
CA LYS A 134 5.67 24.76 -29.67
C LYS A 134 5.73 23.23 -29.59
N TYR A 135 6.00 22.66 -28.42
CA TYR A 135 5.98 21.21 -28.19
C TYR A 135 4.57 20.62 -28.35
N VAL A 136 3.55 21.26 -27.76
CA VAL A 136 2.14 20.85 -27.92
C VAL A 136 1.74 20.87 -29.41
N ASN A 137 2.19 21.87 -30.17
CA ASN A 137 1.95 21.92 -31.61
C ASN A 137 2.71 20.82 -32.37
N ALA A 138 3.93 20.48 -31.96
CA ALA A 138 4.68 19.39 -32.56
C ALA A 138 4.00 18.02 -32.36
N ILE A 139 3.50 17.74 -31.15
CA ILE A 139 2.84 16.44 -30.88
C ILE A 139 1.49 16.29 -31.60
N ARG A 140 0.82 17.40 -31.94
CA ARG A 140 -0.44 17.37 -32.71
C ARG A 140 -0.29 16.69 -34.07
N VAL A 141 0.89 16.75 -34.69
CA VAL A 141 1.17 16.17 -36.00
C VAL A 141 0.90 14.67 -36.05
N PHE A 142 1.14 13.95 -34.95
CA PHE A 142 0.97 12.49 -34.87
C PHE A 142 -0.10 12.03 -33.88
N SER A 143 -0.73 12.94 -33.13
CA SER A 143 -1.80 12.60 -32.18
C SER A 143 -3.18 12.46 -32.84
N GLY A 144 -3.29 12.75 -34.14
CA GLY A 144 -4.56 12.73 -34.88
C GLY A 144 -5.52 13.84 -34.44
N PRO A 145 -6.81 13.78 -34.82
CA PRO A 145 -7.76 14.85 -34.55
C PRO A 145 -8.02 15.02 -33.05
N LEU A 146 -7.79 16.22 -32.51
CA LEU A 146 -8.02 16.57 -31.10
C LEU A 146 -9.27 17.46 -30.90
N GLU A 147 -10.24 17.39 -31.82
CA GLU A 147 -11.43 18.27 -31.86
C GLU A 147 -12.34 18.16 -30.62
N GLU A 148 -12.25 17.08 -29.85
CA GLU A 148 -13.04 16.82 -28.63
C GLU A 148 -12.35 17.26 -27.32
N ILE A 149 -11.12 17.79 -27.39
CA ILE A 149 -10.36 18.26 -26.23
C ILE A 149 -9.67 19.59 -26.52
N LYS A 150 -9.98 20.62 -25.72
CA LYS A 150 -9.28 21.89 -25.78
C LYS A 150 -7.96 21.79 -25.03
N LEU A 151 -6.84 22.02 -25.70
CA LEU A 151 -5.52 22.13 -25.07
C LEU A 151 -5.19 23.62 -24.96
N ALA A 152 -5.10 24.11 -23.72
CA ALA A 152 -4.66 25.47 -23.43
C ALA A 152 -3.25 25.43 -22.85
N VAL A 153 -2.36 26.28 -23.35
CA VAL A 153 -1.02 26.46 -22.77
C VAL A 153 -1.01 27.76 -22.00
N ARG A 154 -0.63 27.67 -20.73
CA ARG A 154 -0.39 28.82 -19.88
C ARG A 154 1.12 29.08 -19.81
N PRO A 155 1.59 30.27 -20.19
CA PRO A 155 3.01 30.61 -20.10
C PRO A 155 3.46 30.72 -18.63
N TYR A 156 4.73 30.44 -18.36
CA TYR A 156 5.33 30.59 -17.03
C TYR A 156 5.29 32.04 -16.49
N THR A 157 5.15 33.03 -17.38
CA THR A 157 5.02 34.45 -17.03
C THR A 157 3.68 34.76 -16.34
N GLU A 158 2.65 33.94 -16.55
CA GLU A 158 1.41 34.02 -15.79
C GLU A 158 1.63 33.44 -14.40
N LYS A 159 1.91 34.33 -13.44
CA LYS A 159 2.39 33.95 -12.10
C LYS A 159 1.51 32.96 -11.35
N GLN A 160 0.19 32.93 -11.56
CA GLN A 160 -0.73 32.14 -10.74
C GLN A 160 -1.85 31.44 -11.52
N TYR A 161 -2.20 30.24 -11.06
CA TYR A 161 -3.41 29.48 -11.37
C TYR A 161 -4.27 29.33 -10.13
N THR A 162 -5.58 29.43 -10.25
CA THR A 162 -6.50 29.25 -9.12
C THR A 162 -7.77 28.56 -9.58
N ASP A 163 -8.27 27.63 -8.76
CA ASP A 163 -9.55 26.94 -8.94
C ASP A 163 -10.22 26.61 -7.60
N ASP A 164 -11.19 25.69 -7.57
CA ASP A 164 -11.93 25.37 -6.35
C ASP A 164 -11.05 24.73 -5.25
N THR A 165 -9.92 24.11 -5.61
CA THR A 165 -9.07 23.35 -4.67
C THR A 165 -7.93 24.21 -4.14
N MET A 166 -7.18 24.87 -5.02
CA MET A 166 -5.93 25.52 -4.65
C MET A 166 -5.51 26.65 -5.60
N THR A 167 -4.60 27.48 -5.10
CA THR A 167 -3.84 28.44 -5.89
C THR A 167 -2.42 27.91 -6.10
N VAL A 168 -1.98 27.82 -7.35
CA VAL A 168 -0.65 27.36 -7.78
C VAL A 168 0.13 28.54 -8.33
N SER A 169 1.27 28.88 -7.71
CA SER A 169 2.19 29.93 -8.17
C SER A 169 3.36 29.32 -8.93
N GLN A 170 3.69 29.90 -10.09
CA GLN A 170 4.83 29.51 -10.93
C GLN A 170 6.06 30.34 -10.56
N ILE A 171 7.15 29.68 -10.17
CA ILE A 171 8.41 30.32 -9.77
C ILE A 171 9.49 29.95 -10.80
N PRO A 172 9.76 30.81 -11.80
CA PRO A 172 10.85 30.58 -12.74
C PRO A 172 12.20 30.77 -12.06
N ILE A 173 13.10 29.80 -12.24
CA ILE A 173 14.43 29.76 -11.65
C ILE A 173 15.43 29.52 -12.78
N PHE A 174 16.41 30.41 -12.87
CA PHE A 174 17.45 30.37 -13.90
C PHE A 174 18.75 29.83 -13.32
N GLY A 175 19.40 28.89 -13.99
CA GLY A 175 20.71 28.37 -13.62
C GLY A 175 21.81 29.43 -13.80
N GLU A 176 22.88 29.32 -13.02
CA GLU A 176 24.05 30.18 -13.18
C GLU A 176 24.70 29.95 -14.56
N GLU A 177 24.84 30.98 -15.40
CA GLU A 177 25.54 30.85 -16.69
C GLU A 177 27.03 30.53 -16.45
N ASP A 178 27.52 29.46 -17.07
CA ASP A 178 28.96 29.24 -17.26
C ASP A 178 29.58 30.52 -17.86
N GLY A 179 30.54 31.13 -17.16
CA GLY A 179 31.23 32.34 -17.60
C GLY A 179 31.79 32.27 -19.03
N PRO A 180 32.14 33.41 -19.65
CA PRO A 180 32.30 33.53 -21.10
C PRO A 180 33.39 32.61 -21.64
N LYS A 181 33.00 31.63 -22.46
CA LYS A 181 33.92 30.92 -23.36
C LYS A 181 34.37 31.89 -24.45
N CYS A 182 35.46 32.60 -24.19
CA CYS A 182 36.24 33.33 -25.17
C CYS A 182 36.52 32.42 -26.38
N SER A 183 35.84 32.69 -27.51
CA SER A 183 36.18 32.11 -28.80
C SER A 183 37.13 33.05 -29.52
N PRO A 184 38.39 32.68 -29.81
CA PRO A 184 39.21 33.48 -30.69
C PRO A 184 38.77 33.22 -32.13
N ASN A 185 38.32 34.29 -32.78
CA ASN A 185 38.27 34.39 -34.24
C ASN A 185 39.58 33.89 -34.85
N SER A 186 39.52 32.87 -35.70
CA SER A 186 40.48 32.72 -36.79
C SER A 186 39.79 32.10 -37.99
N GLY A 187 39.66 32.91 -39.05
CA GLY A 187 39.12 32.47 -40.33
C GLY A 187 40.08 31.53 -41.05
N ARG A 188 39.50 30.59 -41.79
CA ARG A 188 40.18 29.94 -42.91
C ARG A 188 39.16 29.54 -43.98
N SER A 189 39.25 30.26 -45.08
CA SER A 189 38.60 30.03 -46.37
C SER A 189 39.34 28.96 -47.18
N SER A 190 38.61 28.08 -47.87
CA SER A 190 38.93 27.53 -49.23
C SER A 190 37.86 26.53 -49.74
N PRO A 191 37.75 26.29 -51.07
CA PRO A 191 36.47 26.09 -51.77
C PRO A 191 36.31 24.77 -52.58
N SER A 192 35.15 24.66 -53.30
CA SER A 192 34.78 23.72 -54.40
C SER A 192 34.22 22.34 -53.98
N SER A 193 33.28 21.65 -54.65
CA SER A 193 32.45 21.85 -55.86
C SER A 193 31.25 20.85 -55.86
N SER A 194 30.20 21.17 -56.62
CA SER A 194 28.82 20.64 -56.83
C SER A 194 28.65 19.16 -57.30
N PRO A 195 27.43 18.56 -57.56
CA PRO A 195 26.10 19.17 -57.75
C PRO A 195 24.79 18.44 -57.23
N GLN A 196 23.73 19.26 -57.11
CA GLN A 196 22.29 19.03 -57.40
C GLN A 196 21.52 17.85 -56.77
N ARG A 197 20.59 18.18 -55.85
CA ARG A 197 19.28 17.50 -55.76
C ARG A 197 18.17 18.43 -55.25
N ARG A 198 17.26 18.75 -56.19
CA ARG A 198 15.83 19.06 -56.10
C ARG A 198 15.31 19.86 -54.90
N GLU A 199 14.92 21.08 -55.23
CA GLU A 199 14.02 21.98 -54.51
C GLU A 199 12.76 21.27 -53.99
N LEU A 200 12.49 21.40 -52.70
CA LEU A 200 11.17 21.28 -52.10
C LEU A 200 11.13 22.03 -50.77
N TRP A 201 10.22 23.01 -50.71
CA TRP A 201 9.74 23.77 -49.55
C TRP A 201 10.70 24.79 -48.89
N ARG A 202 10.47 26.08 -49.20
CA ARG A 202 10.82 27.22 -48.34
C ARG A 202 9.58 27.59 -47.52
N PRO A 203 9.63 27.63 -46.18
CA PRO A 203 8.73 28.47 -45.40
C PRO A 203 9.21 29.93 -45.51
N GLU A 204 8.27 30.83 -45.74
CA GLU A 204 8.47 32.28 -45.72
C GLU A 204 8.98 32.75 -44.35
N ASP A 205 9.72 33.86 -44.40
CA ASP A 205 10.37 34.53 -43.29
C ASP A 205 9.40 34.89 -42.15
N SER A 206 9.68 34.36 -40.96
CA SER A 206 9.32 35.01 -39.70
C SER A 206 10.51 34.89 -38.75
N GLU A 207 11.18 36.01 -38.52
CA GLU A 207 12.14 36.21 -37.44
C GLU A 207 11.44 35.95 -36.10
N ASP A 208 11.68 34.79 -35.50
CA ASP A 208 11.45 34.60 -34.06
C ASP A 208 12.46 33.55 -33.53
N THR A 209 13.69 34.01 -33.34
CA THR A 209 14.76 33.24 -32.69
C THR A 209 14.46 33.08 -31.20
N THR A 210 13.48 32.26 -30.82
CA THR A 210 13.37 31.78 -29.45
C THR A 210 14.33 30.58 -29.30
N THR A 211 15.56 30.86 -28.90
CA THR A 211 16.54 29.84 -28.51
C THR A 211 15.95 28.94 -27.42
N ARG A 212 16.24 27.63 -27.50
CA ARG A 212 15.98 26.67 -26.41
C ARG A 212 16.63 27.26 -25.15
N ASP A 213 15.86 27.39 -24.07
CA ASP A 213 16.39 27.88 -22.80
C ASP A 213 16.53 26.70 -21.82
N PRO A 214 17.64 25.95 -21.88
CA PRO A 214 17.89 24.86 -20.93
C PRO A 214 18.20 25.37 -19.52
N SER A 215 18.42 26.68 -19.34
CA SER A 215 18.77 27.26 -18.05
C SER A 215 17.55 27.61 -17.21
N LEU A 216 16.32 27.30 -17.65
CA LEU A 216 15.09 27.60 -16.90
C LEU A 216 14.39 26.34 -16.38
N VAL A 217 14.15 26.31 -15.06
CA VAL A 217 13.22 25.41 -14.39
C VAL A 217 12.09 26.20 -13.72
N VAL A 218 10.90 25.62 -13.65
CA VAL A 218 9.73 26.22 -12.98
C VAL A 218 9.41 25.39 -11.75
N ALA A 219 9.57 25.98 -10.57
CA ALA A 219 9.04 25.42 -9.33
C ALA A 219 7.59 25.86 -9.12
N PHE A 220 6.82 25.07 -8.37
CA PHE A 220 5.41 25.34 -8.11
C PHE A 220 5.13 25.41 -6.61
N ILE A 221 4.55 26.52 -6.17
CA ILE A 221 4.04 26.68 -4.81
C ILE A 221 2.53 26.50 -4.85
N CYS A 222 2.02 25.49 -4.16
CA CYS A 222 0.61 25.11 -4.19
C CYS A 222 -0.04 25.38 -2.83
N LYS A 223 -0.86 26.42 -2.74
CA LYS A 223 -1.59 26.81 -1.51
C LYS A 223 -3.03 26.34 -1.59
N LEU A 224 -3.41 25.38 -0.73
CA LEU A 224 -4.80 24.93 -0.66
C LEU A 224 -5.72 26.06 -0.18
N HIS A 225 -6.95 26.11 -0.68
CA HIS A 225 -7.92 27.09 -0.20
C HIS A 225 -8.42 26.74 1.20
N PRO A 226 -8.57 27.71 2.12
CA PRO A 226 -9.07 27.46 3.46
C PRO A 226 -10.48 26.86 3.41
N LYS A 227 -10.76 25.94 4.31
CA LYS A 227 -12.08 25.35 4.44
C LYS A 227 -12.81 26.06 5.58
N LYS A 228 -13.84 26.83 5.22
CA LYS A 228 -14.67 27.55 6.20
C LYS A 228 -15.27 26.59 7.24
N GLY A 229 -15.43 27.08 8.46
CA GLY A 229 -16.09 26.38 9.55
C GLY A 229 -17.49 25.86 9.21
N ASN A 230 -17.89 24.77 9.85
CA ASN A 230 -19.25 24.27 9.80
C ASN A 230 -20.14 25.12 10.69
N PHE A 231 -21.33 25.49 10.21
CA PHE A 231 -22.33 26.20 11.02
C PHE A 231 -23.02 25.23 11.97
N LEU A 232 -22.97 25.55 13.26
CA LEU A 232 -23.45 24.76 14.37
C LEU A 232 -24.93 25.07 14.63
N VAL A 233 -25.78 24.42 13.83
CA VAL A 233 -27.24 24.59 13.82
C VAL A 233 -27.87 24.54 15.22
N ALA A 234 -27.38 23.66 16.10
CA ALA A 234 -27.89 23.54 17.47
C ALA A 234 -27.57 24.78 18.33
N GLN A 235 -26.34 25.30 18.23
CA GLN A 235 -25.94 26.50 18.96
C GLN A 235 -26.67 27.73 18.43
N ALA A 236 -26.82 27.84 17.11
CA ALA A 236 -27.60 28.90 16.49
C ALA A 236 -29.07 28.92 16.94
N LYS A 237 -29.72 27.75 17.05
CA LYS A 237 -31.08 27.65 17.61
C LYS A 237 -31.15 28.12 19.06
N ASN A 238 -30.16 27.76 19.89
CA ASN A 238 -30.10 28.20 21.29
C ASN A 238 -29.91 29.71 21.43
N LEU A 239 -29.32 30.36 20.41
CA LEU A 239 -29.10 31.80 20.35
C LEU A 239 -30.28 32.57 19.71
N GLY A 240 -31.39 31.89 19.40
CA GLY A 240 -32.59 32.51 18.86
C GLY A 240 -32.53 32.83 17.36
N LEU A 241 -31.48 32.40 16.65
CA LEU A 241 -31.40 32.61 15.21
C LEU A 241 -32.55 31.87 14.48
N PRO A 242 -33.07 32.42 13.36
CA PRO A 242 -34.28 31.92 12.70
C PRO A 242 -34.02 30.68 11.83
N VAL A 243 -33.40 29.65 12.42
CA VAL A 243 -32.97 28.41 11.78
C VAL A 243 -34.17 27.66 11.18
N GLY A 244 -34.07 27.33 9.88
CA GLY A 244 -35.14 26.66 9.14
C GLY A 244 -36.06 27.61 8.37
N THR A 245 -35.84 28.92 8.45
CA THR A 245 -36.53 29.93 7.64
C THR A 245 -35.62 30.44 6.51
N ALA A 246 -36.18 31.10 5.49
CA ALA A 246 -35.37 31.74 4.44
C ALA A 246 -34.45 32.86 4.98
N ALA A 247 -34.80 33.45 6.13
CA ALA A 247 -34.06 34.57 6.73
C ALA A 247 -32.70 34.16 7.32
N ILE A 248 -32.46 32.87 7.61
CA ILE A 248 -31.19 32.40 8.17
C ILE A 248 -30.04 32.40 7.15
N GLY A 249 -30.34 32.31 5.85
CA GLY A 249 -29.34 32.15 4.79
C GLY A 249 -28.27 33.27 4.78
N PRO A 250 -28.67 34.55 4.71
CA PRO A 250 -27.73 35.67 4.77
C PRO A 250 -26.92 35.73 6.08
N LEU A 251 -27.54 35.36 7.21
CA LEU A 251 -26.87 35.34 8.52
C LEU A 251 -25.79 34.26 8.58
N ILE A 252 -26.07 33.06 8.06
CA ILE A 252 -25.08 31.97 7.96
C ILE A 252 -23.90 32.40 7.07
N ALA A 253 -24.17 33.06 5.94
CA ALA A 253 -23.12 33.51 5.05
C ALA A 253 -22.21 34.54 5.73
N ALA A 254 -22.79 35.55 6.40
CA ALA A 254 -22.03 36.55 7.14
C ALA A 254 -21.19 35.95 8.28
N LEU A 255 -21.78 35.05 9.07
CA LEU A 255 -21.09 34.38 10.17
C LEU A 255 -19.97 33.44 9.68
N LYS A 256 -20.17 32.74 8.57
CA LYS A 256 -19.12 31.93 7.93
C LYS A 256 -18.02 32.77 7.27
N ASP A 257 -18.31 34.00 6.91
CA ASP A 257 -17.33 35.00 6.45
C ASP A 257 -16.55 35.66 7.60
N GLY A 258 -16.78 35.23 8.84
CA GLY A 258 -16.13 35.81 10.02
C GLY A 258 -16.71 37.16 10.45
N LYS A 259 -17.89 37.54 9.95
CA LYS A 259 -18.56 38.79 10.34
C LYS A 259 -19.56 38.50 11.46
N SER A 260 -19.48 39.27 12.54
CA SER A 260 -20.53 39.28 13.57
C SER A 260 -21.86 39.74 12.97
N VAL A 261 -22.96 39.17 13.44
CA VAL A 261 -24.30 39.59 13.04
C VAL A 261 -25.11 40.01 14.25
N THR A 262 -25.89 41.09 14.11
CA THR A 262 -26.85 41.50 15.12
C THR A 262 -28.23 40.94 14.77
N TYR A 263 -28.81 40.16 15.67
CA TYR A 263 -30.15 39.60 15.52
C TYR A 263 -30.94 39.79 16.82
N GLU A 264 -32.15 40.36 16.72
CA GLU A 264 -33.03 40.66 17.87
C GLU A 264 -32.32 41.44 19.02
N GLY A 265 -31.43 42.37 18.66
CA GLY A 265 -30.70 43.22 19.61
C GLY A 265 -29.47 42.56 20.26
N ARG A 266 -29.15 41.31 19.92
CA ARG A 266 -27.94 40.61 20.36
C ARG A 266 -26.91 40.51 19.23
N GLU A 267 -25.66 40.82 19.53
CA GLU A 267 -24.53 40.53 18.65
C GLU A 267 -24.11 39.06 18.82
N ILE A 268 -23.96 38.35 17.70
CA ILE A 268 -23.57 36.95 17.65
C ILE A 268 -22.25 36.87 16.88
N HIS A 269 -21.23 36.33 17.53
CA HIS A 269 -19.91 36.16 16.94
C HIS A 269 -19.77 34.82 16.21
N PRO A 270 -18.95 34.74 15.14
CA PRO A 270 -18.72 33.51 14.38
C PRO A 270 -18.33 32.31 15.26
N GLU A 271 -17.47 32.50 16.25
CA GLU A 271 -16.98 31.45 17.17
C GLU A 271 -18.08 30.83 18.04
N GLU A 272 -19.22 31.51 18.24
CA GLU A 272 -20.36 30.99 19.00
C GLU A 272 -21.22 30.00 18.19
N VAL A 273 -21.06 29.99 16.85
CA VAL A 273 -21.97 29.27 15.93
C VAL A 273 -21.26 28.63 14.74
N CYS A 274 -19.95 28.74 14.62
CA CYS A 274 -19.15 28.11 13.57
C CYS A 274 -17.95 27.38 14.19
N THR A 275 -17.59 26.22 13.64
CA THR A 275 -16.29 25.62 13.98
C THR A 275 -15.15 26.50 13.43
N PRO A 276 -13.92 26.40 13.97
CA PRO A 276 -12.77 27.10 13.39
C PRO A 276 -12.58 26.77 11.91
N THR A 277 -12.07 27.75 11.16
CA THR A 277 -11.64 27.57 9.76
C THR A 277 -10.42 26.65 9.73
N ASP A 278 -10.46 25.64 8.86
CA ASP A 278 -9.33 24.75 8.61
C ASP A 278 -8.37 25.44 7.61
N PRO A 279 -7.15 25.81 8.04
CA PRO A 279 -6.23 26.57 7.20
C PRO A 279 -5.84 25.78 5.95
N GLY A 280 -5.43 26.51 4.92
CA GLY A 280 -4.92 25.92 3.68
C GLY A 280 -3.44 25.60 3.78
N PRO A 281 -3.02 24.34 3.99
CA PRO A 281 -1.60 24.03 3.97
C PRO A 281 -1.03 24.29 2.57
N ALA A 282 0.25 24.68 2.52
CA ALA A 282 1.00 24.81 1.29
C ALA A 282 1.87 23.57 1.05
N PHE A 283 2.10 23.22 -0.21
CA PHE A 283 3.16 22.30 -0.60
C PHE A 283 3.94 22.85 -1.78
N ILE A 284 5.20 22.45 -1.90
CA ILE A 284 6.12 22.93 -2.93
C ILE A 284 6.55 21.76 -3.80
N VAL A 285 6.58 21.95 -5.12
CA VAL A 285 7.20 21.02 -6.07
C VAL A 285 8.38 21.74 -6.72
N VAL A 286 9.58 21.22 -6.52
CA VAL A 286 10.83 21.80 -7.01
C VAL A 286 11.65 20.74 -7.74
N GLU A 287 12.19 21.11 -8.91
CA GLU A 287 13.17 20.33 -9.66
C GLU A 287 14.49 21.10 -9.69
N CYS A 288 15.55 20.47 -9.19
CA CYS A 288 16.91 20.98 -9.30
C CYS A 288 17.71 19.97 -10.12
N PRO A 289 17.85 20.16 -11.44
CA PRO A 289 18.37 19.12 -12.33
C PRO A 289 19.90 18.97 -12.26
N SER A 290 20.61 20.00 -11.80
CA SER A 290 22.08 20.12 -11.82
C SER A 290 22.54 21.15 -10.78
N GLU A 291 23.83 21.15 -10.46
CA GLU A 291 24.43 22.04 -9.45
C GLU A 291 24.26 23.53 -9.78
N GLU A 292 24.19 23.91 -11.07
CA GLU A 292 23.97 25.29 -11.53
C GLU A 292 22.64 25.91 -11.05
N PHE A 293 21.67 25.08 -10.64
CA PHE A 293 20.38 25.52 -10.10
C PHE A 293 20.33 25.55 -8.57
N VAL A 294 21.34 25.00 -7.88
CA VAL A 294 21.34 24.89 -6.42
C VAL A 294 21.28 26.27 -5.79
N GLN A 295 22.22 27.15 -6.16
CA GLN A 295 22.28 28.49 -5.59
C GLN A 295 21.00 29.29 -5.91
N PRO A 296 20.51 29.37 -7.16
CA PRO A 296 19.27 30.08 -7.50
C PRO A 296 18.04 29.61 -6.70
N ILE A 297 17.89 28.30 -6.49
CA ILE A 297 16.80 27.74 -5.65
C ILE A 297 16.98 28.15 -4.19
N CYS A 298 18.21 28.04 -3.67
CA CYS A 298 18.50 28.27 -2.26
C CYS A 298 18.31 29.73 -1.82
N ILE A 299 18.43 30.68 -2.74
CA ILE A 299 18.27 32.13 -2.48
C ILE A 299 16.91 32.69 -2.91
N ASP A 300 16.05 31.90 -3.55
CA ASP A 300 14.78 32.41 -4.06
C ASP A 300 13.88 32.94 -2.93
N GLN A 301 13.42 34.18 -3.11
CA GLN A 301 12.64 34.88 -2.10
C GLN A 301 11.19 34.41 -2.01
N GLN A 302 10.65 33.72 -3.01
CA GLN A 302 9.29 33.17 -2.95
C GLN A 302 9.28 31.85 -2.20
N LEU A 303 10.27 30.99 -2.45
CA LEU A 303 10.44 29.70 -1.75
C LEU A 303 10.77 29.90 -0.26
N SER A 304 11.63 30.87 0.07
CA SER A 304 12.02 31.13 1.47
C SER A 304 10.89 31.64 2.36
N ARG A 305 9.79 32.16 1.81
CA ARG A 305 8.60 32.58 2.59
C ARG A 305 7.93 31.44 3.35
N TYR A 306 8.13 30.20 2.90
CA TYR A 306 7.54 28.99 3.47
C TYR A 306 8.53 28.20 4.36
N GLN A 307 9.67 28.80 4.69
CA GLN A 307 10.67 28.26 5.61
C GLN A 307 10.46 28.81 7.04
N ARG A 308 11.29 28.37 8.00
CA ARG A 308 11.22 28.85 9.39
C ARG A 308 11.45 30.37 9.45
N GLY A 309 10.51 31.09 10.05
CA GLY A 309 10.59 32.55 10.17
C GLY A 309 10.24 33.31 8.88
N GLY A 310 9.67 32.63 7.88
CA GLY A 310 9.11 33.24 6.69
C GLY A 310 7.83 34.05 6.97
N THR A 311 7.29 34.69 5.94
CA THR A 311 6.07 35.51 6.03
C THR A 311 4.78 34.70 5.89
N GLU A 312 4.89 33.45 5.43
CA GLU A 312 3.77 32.52 5.27
C GLU A 312 3.90 31.36 6.26
N ASP A 313 2.81 30.62 6.47
CA ASP A 313 2.87 29.35 7.19
C ASP A 313 3.86 28.40 6.47
N PRO A 314 4.70 27.66 7.21
CA PRO A 314 5.62 26.72 6.60
C PRO A 314 4.94 25.71 5.68
N ALA A 315 5.63 25.30 4.62
CA ALA A 315 5.11 24.26 3.74
C ALA A 315 4.90 22.95 4.53
N ALA A 316 3.78 22.28 4.30
CA ALA A 316 3.52 20.96 4.88
C ALA A 316 4.33 19.86 4.20
N LEU A 317 4.63 20.04 2.91
CA LEU A 317 5.36 19.08 2.07
C LEU A 317 6.22 19.83 1.05
N VAL A 318 7.48 19.40 0.89
CA VAL A 318 8.36 19.80 -0.22
C VAL A 318 8.71 18.55 -1.02
N VAL A 319 8.36 18.56 -2.31
CA VAL A 319 8.63 17.49 -3.27
C VAL A 319 9.85 17.87 -4.09
N HIS A 320 10.92 17.12 -3.91
CA HIS A 320 12.20 17.34 -4.59
C HIS A 320 12.35 16.34 -5.73
N MET A 321 12.38 16.85 -6.96
CA MET A 321 12.68 16.09 -8.18
C MET A 321 14.12 16.41 -8.58
N SER A 322 15.09 15.91 -7.81
CA SER A 322 16.50 16.30 -7.94
C SER A 322 17.40 15.06 -7.86
N PRO A 323 18.46 14.96 -8.68
CA PRO A 323 19.38 13.83 -8.66
C PRO A 323 20.14 13.80 -7.34
N GLU A 324 20.68 12.63 -6.98
CA GLU A 324 21.34 12.47 -5.68
C GLU A 324 22.60 13.33 -5.56
N SER A 325 23.28 13.65 -6.66
CA SER A 325 24.43 14.56 -6.67
C SER A 325 24.08 15.94 -6.11
N VAL A 326 22.92 16.47 -6.50
CA VAL A 326 22.39 17.76 -6.01
C VAL A 326 22.01 17.67 -4.54
N LEU A 327 21.32 16.60 -4.11
CA LEU A 327 20.92 16.45 -2.71
C LEU A 327 22.12 16.33 -1.75
N LYS A 328 23.28 15.94 -2.28
CA LYS A 328 24.53 15.81 -1.54
C LYS A 328 25.33 17.11 -1.40
N THR A 329 24.97 18.18 -2.11
CA THR A 329 25.60 19.48 -1.91
C THR A 329 25.23 20.05 -0.55
N ASP A 330 26.15 20.77 0.09
CA ASP A 330 25.91 21.28 1.44
C ASP A 330 24.93 22.45 1.42
N GLU A 331 24.91 23.23 0.35
CA GLU A 331 23.99 24.33 0.12
C GLU A 331 22.53 23.83 0.05
N TYR A 332 22.28 22.74 -0.68
CA TYR A 332 20.93 22.18 -0.81
C TYR A 332 20.45 21.54 0.49
N LYS A 333 21.34 20.82 1.21
CA LYS A 333 21.03 20.30 2.57
C LYS A 333 20.67 21.43 3.52
N GLN A 334 21.48 22.48 3.59
CA GLN A 334 21.21 23.65 4.43
C GLN A 334 19.89 24.32 4.05
N TRP A 335 19.54 24.36 2.77
CA TRP A 335 18.25 24.87 2.32
C TRP A 335 17.08 24.00 2.77
N MET A 336 17.21 22.67 2.72
CA MET A 336 16.20 21.75 3.28
C MET A 336 16.06 21.94 4.81
N GLU A 337 17.16 22.10 5.55
CA GLU A 337 17.17 22.28 7.01
C GLU A 337 16.52 23.60 7.50
N ARG A 338 16.37 24.60 6.62
CA ARG A 338 15.65 25.84 6.94
C ARG A 338 14.15 25.63 7.09
N PHE A 339 13.59 24.55 6.56
CA PHE A 339 12.21 24.18 6.81
C PHE A 339 12.06 23.66 8.26
N PRO A 340 10.96 23.94 8.97
CA PRO A 340 10.73 23.39 10.29
C PRO A 340 10.57 21.86 10.22
N SER A 341 10.82 21.18 11.34
CA SER A 341 10.67 19.72 11.46
C SER A 341 9.25 19.19 11.22
N THR A 342 8.25 20.07 11.14
CA THR A 342 6.88 19.74 10.73
C THR A 342 6.70 19.63 9.21
N THR A 343 7.71 20.01 8.42
CA THR A 343 7.71 19.92 6.96
C THR A 343 8.20 18.55 6.54
N GLU A 344 7.43 17.87 5.71
CA GLU A 344 7.84 16.60 5.12
C GLU A 344 8.63 16.85 3.83
N HIS A 345 9.76 16.15 3.67
CA HIS A 345 10.58 16.20 2.46
C HIS A 345 10.41 14.89 1.68
N LEU A 346 9.85 14.97 0.47
CA LEU A 346 9.63 13.82 -0.41
C LEU A 346 10.61 13.86 -1.58
N ILE A 347 11.45 12.84 -1.73
CA ILE A 347 12.47 12.76 -2.77
C ILE A 347 12.05 11.81 -3.89
N LEU A 348 11.95 12.31 -5.12
CA LEU A 348 11.72 11.54 -6.34
C LEU A 348 12.97 11.59 -7.21
N ASN A 349 13.76 10.52 -7.22
CA ASN A 349 15.02 10.47 -7.98
C ASN A 349 15.47 9.03 -8.26
N GLU A 350 16.67 8.87 -8.82
CA GLU A 350 17.23 7.60 -9.26
C GLU A 350 17.57 6.62 -8.11
N GLN A 351 17.45 7.05 -6.84
CA GLN A 351 17.79 6.27 -5.66
C GLN A 351 16.56 5.85 -4.85
N VAL A 352 15.50 5.50 -5.55
CA VAL A 352 14.27 4.92 -5.00
C VAL A 352 14.26 3.40 -5.18
N CYS A 353 13.65 2.68 -4.23
CA CYS A 353 13.46 1.24 -4.29
C CYS A 353 11.98 0.93 -4.50
N THR A 354 11.52 0.95 -5.75
CA THR A 354 10.11 0.67 -6.07
C THR A 354 9.96 -0.01 -7.43
N VAL A 355 8.85 -0.74 -7.59
CA VAL A 355 8.47 -1.39 -8.84
C VAL A 355 7.26 -0.66 -9.40
N HIS A 356 7.43 0.06 -10.50
CA HIS A 356 6.33 0.82 -11.10
C HIS A 356 5.36 -0.07 -11.87
N ASN A 357 5.87 -1.04 -12.65
CA ASN A 357 5.10 -1.89 -13.55
C ASN A 357 4.93 -3.33 -13.01
N VAL A 358 4.26 -3.46 -11.87
CA VAL A 358 4.05 -4.75 -11.16
C VAL A 358 3.45 -5.82 -12.07
N ARG A 359 2.53 -5.45 -12.97
CA ARG A 359 1.90 -6.39 -13.92
C ARG A 359 2.89 -7.00 -14.90
N SER A 360 3.90 -6.24 -15.33
CA SER A 360 4.94 -6.75 -16.24
C SER A 360 5.83 -7.76 -15.53
N HIS A 361 6.26 -7.46 -14.30
CA HIS A 361 6.99 -8.40 -13.46
C HIS A 361 6.18 -9.69 -13.27
N LYS A 362 4.88 -9.56 -12.95
CA LYS A 362 4.00 -10.72 -12.78
C LYS A 362 3.96 -11.62 -14.02
N ILE A 363 3.66 -11.04 -15.19
CA ILE A 363 3.57 -11.82 -16.44
C ILE A 363 4.94 -12.43 -16.77
N GLN A 364 6.03 -11.67 -16.60
CA GLN A 364 7.37 -12.17 -16.87
C GLN A 364 7.74 -13.33 -15.94
N THR A 365 7.47 -13.26 -14.64
CA THR A 365 7.71 -14.35 -13.69
C THR A 365 6.89 -15.59 -14.07
N GLN A 366 5.63 -15.43 -14.47
CA GLN A 366 4.80 -16.55 -14.93
C GLN A 366 5.36 -17.19 -16.21
N LEU A 367 5.87 -16.40 -17.15
CA LEU A 367 6.50 -16.89 -18.37
C LEU A 367 7.89 -17.50 -18.12
N ASN A 368 8.65 -16.96 -17.16
CA ASN A 368 9.94 -17.50 -16.72
C ASN A 368 9.82 -18.94 -16.23
N LEU A 369 8.75 -19.26 -15.49
CA LEU A 369 8.44 -20.63 -15.07
C LEU A 369 8.24 -21.60 -16.24
N ILE A 370 7.87 -21.11 -17.42
CA ILE A 370 7.73 -21.93 -18.64
C ILE A 370 9.11 -22.13 -19.29
N HIS A 371 9.89 -21.07 -19.45
CA HIS A 371 11.23 -21.16 -20.04
C HIS A 371 12.12 -19.98 -19.61
N PRO A 372 13.07 -20.17 -18.66
CA PRO A 372 13.85 -19.07 -18.09
C PRO A 372 14.74 -18.33 -19.08
N GLU A 373 15.31 -19.00 -20.08
CA GLU A 373 16.19 -18.33 -21.06
C GLU A 373 15.43 -17.46 -22.08
N ILE A 374 14.22 -17.85 -22.46
CA ILE A 374 13.37 -17.06 -23.37
C ILE A 374 12.70 -15.92 -22.60
N PHE A 375 12.33 -16.18 -21.34
CA PHE A 375 11.67 -15.23 -20.47
C PHE A 375 12.49 -14.99 -19.19
N PRO A 376 13.64 -14.32 -19.27
CA PRO A 376 14.45 -14.04 -18.09
C PRO A 376 13.69 -13.17 -17.09
N GLU A 377 14.04 -13.28 -15.80
CA GLU A 377 13.46 -12.41 -14.78
C GLU A 377 13.80 -10.94 -15.03
N LEU A 378 12.85 -10.04 -14.72
CA LEU A 378 13.09 -8.60 -14.80
C LEU A 378 13.93 -8.15 -13.61
N GLN A 379 14.94 -7.32 -13.88
CA GLN A 379 15.82 -6.79 -12.84
C GLN A 379 15.10 -5.75 -11.95
N HIS A 380 15.52 -5.70 -10.69
CA HIS A 380 15.15 -4.64 -9.75
C HIS A 380 16.36 -3.76 -9.48
N TYR A 381 16.16 -2.44 -9.49
CA TYR A 381 17.20 -1.50 -9.10
C TYR A 381 16.99 -1.12 -7.63
N THR A 382 17.89 -1.59 -6.77
CA THR A 382 17.89 -1.24 -5.36
C THR A 382 19.08 -0.32 -5.11
N THR A 383 18.80 0.95 -4.81
CA THR A 383 19.84 1.91 -4.42
C THR A 383 19.49 2.46 -3.05
N LYS A 384 20.43 2.38 -2.11
CA LYS A 384 20.29 2.99 -0.78
C LYS A 384 21.10 4.28 -0.76
N ALA A 385 20.43 5.40 -0.52
CA ALA A 385 21.10 6.62 -0.04
C ALA A 385 20.47 7.13 1.24
N ALA A 386 21.34 7.34 2.22
CA ALA A 386 21.03 8.10 3.41
C ALA A 386 21.35 9.59 3.16
N LEU A 387 20.38 10.45 3.41
CA LEU A 387 20.55 11.88 3.57
C LEU A 387 20.39 12.20 5.06
N HIS A 388 21.19 13.13 5.57
CA HIS A 388 21.16 13.51 6.99
C HIS A 388 19.85 14.23 7.37
N VAL A 389 19.29 15.02 6.45
CA VAL A 389 18.02 15.71 6.63
C VAL A 389 16.88 14.69 6.60
N PRO A 390 15.97 14.65 7.59
CA PRO A 390 14.82 13.76 7.58
C PRO A 390 14.01 13.88 6.29
N ASN A 391 13.85 12.77 5.58
CA ASN A 391 13.18 12.72 4.29
C ASN A 391 12.53 11.36 4.05
N VAL A 392 11.61 11.32 3.10
CA VAL A 392 10.95 10.12 2.61
C VAL A 392 11.33 9.91 1.14
N ARG A 393 11.85 8.73 0.82
CA ARG A 393 12.08 8.33 -0.58
C ARG A 393 10.75 7.92 -1.21
N ALA A 394 10.53 8.35 -2.44
CA ALA A 394 9.31 8.05 -3.15
C ALA A 394 9.18 6.56 -3.45
N GLU A 395 8.00 6.01 -3.18
CA GLU A 395 7.58 4.69 -3.67
C GLU A 395 6.40 4.91 -4.63
N CYS A 396 6.27 4.06 -5.65
CA CYS A 396 5.09 4.09 -6.51
C CYS A 396 3.83 3.96 -5.66
N LEU A 397 2.84 4.83 -5.90
CA LEU A 397 1.59 4.97 -5.13
C LEU A 397 1.71 5.47 -3.69
N LEU A 398 2.91 5.79 -3.20
CA LEU A 398 3.07 6.46 -1.91
C LEU A 398 2.22 7.73 -1.90
N LYS A 399 1.45 7.90 -0.84
CA LYS A 399 0.41 8.93 -0.77
C LYS A 399 0.59 9.75 0.49
N PHE A 400 0.61 11.06 0.32
CA PHE A 400 0.59 12.05 1.39
C PHE A 400 -0.79 12.69 1.46
N GLN A 401 -1.39 12.72 2.64
CA GLN A 401 -2.66 13.39 2.86
C GLN A 401 -2.39 14.83 3.32
N LEU A 402 -2.83 15.81 2.54
CA LEU A 402 -2.76 17.23 2.89
C LEU A 402 -4.00 17.65 3.72
N ARG A 403 -5.14 16.96 3.52
CA ARG A 403 -6.38 17.18 4.27
C ARG A 403 -7.22 15.90 4.45
N PRO A 404 -7.94 15.76 5.58
CA PRO A 404 -8.09 16.74 6.67
C PRO A 404 -6.97 16.68 7.70
N LYS A 405 -6.09 15.67 7.63
CA LYS A 405 -4.95 15.50 8.52
C LYS A 405 -3.69 15.39 7.68
N ILE A 406 -2.67 16.15 8.06
CA ILE A 406 -1.36 16.15 7.42
C ILE A 406 -0.61 14.91 7.90
N GLU A 407 -0.56 13.88 7.07
CA GLU A 407 0.16 12.64 7.38
C GLU A 407 0.45 11.83 6.12
N TRP A 408 1.52 11.05 6.17
CA TRP A 408 1.75 9.96 5.23
C TRP A 408 0.63 8.93 5.37
N GLN A 409 -0.05 8.65 4.27
CA GLN A 409 -0.81 7.43 4.11
C GLN A 409 0.22 6.35 3.77
N SER A 410 1.04 5.96 4.75
CA SER A 410 1.96 4.85 4.56
C SER A 410 1.12 3.63 4.20
N ALA A 411 1.58 2.84 3.23
CA ALA A 411 1.05 1.53 2.92
C ALA A 411 0.69 0.78 4.21
N THR A 412 -0.62 0.52 4.37
CA THR A 412 -1.30 -0.38 5.33
C THR A 412 -0.56 -0.64 6.64
N GLN A 413 -1.12 -0.16 7.75
CA GLN A 413 -0.72 -0.68 9.07
C GLN A 413 -0.82 -2.22 9.07
N SER A 414 0.15 -2.90 9.66
CA SER A 414 0.23 -4.36 9.65
C SER A 414 -0.54 -4.97 10.82
N VAL A 415 -1.13 -6.13 10.56
CA VAL A 415 -1.71 -7.04 11.56
C VAL A 415 -0.82 -8.29 11.62
N LEU A 416 -0.34 -8.63 12.81
CA LEU A 416 0.42 -9.86 13.05
C LEU A 416 -0.51 -10.92 13.64
N LEU A 417 -0.44 -12.16 13.14
CA LEU A 417 -1.25 -13.30 13.59
C LEU A 417 -0.31 -14.33 14.23
N ASP A 418 -0.43 -14.48 15.54
CA ASP A 418 0.52 -15.15 16.42
C ASP A 418 1.95 -14.58 16.38
N CYS A 419 2.71 -14.84 17.44
CA CYS A 419 4.05 -14.28 17.64
C CYS A 419 4.90 -15.23 18.49
N GLY A 420 5.16 -16.42 17.95
CA GLY A 420 6.03 -17.43 18.55
C GLY A 420 7.46 -16.98 18.77
N GLU A 421 8.22 -17.79 19.51
CA GLU A 421 9.65 -17.57 19.74
C GLU A 421 10.40 -17.34 18.42
N GLY A 422 11.34 -16.40 18.42
CA GLY A 422 12.17 -16.12 17.24
C GLY A 422 11.52 -15.25 16.16
N THR A 423 10.25 -14.86 16.29
CA THR A 423 9.55 -14.01 15.31
C THR A 423 10.34 -12.74 14.96
N PHE A 424 10.84 -12.00 15.95
CA PHE A 424 11.68 -10.81 15.67
C PHE A 424 12.96 -11.17 14.89
N GLY A 425 13.63 -12.27 15.25
CA GLY A 425 14.79 -12.75 14.50
C GLY A 425 14.46 -13.09 13.05
N GLN A 426 13.31 -13.71 12.80
CA GLN A 426 12.82 -13.99 11.44
C GLN A 426 12.53 -12.70 10.67
N LEU A 427 11.95 -11.67 11.32
CA LEU A 427 11.76 -10.35 10.70
C LEU A 427 13.10 -9.70 10.34
N CYS A 428 14.11 -9.76 11.21
CA CYS A 428 15.45 -9.26 10.89
C CYS A 428 16.06 -9.97 9.67
N ARG A 429 15.98 -11.30 9.61
CA ARG A 429 16.48 -12.08 8.46
C ARG A 429 15.73 -11.75 7.18
N HIS A 430 14.43 -11.50 7.27
CA HIS A 430 13.59 -11.26 6.10
C HIS A 430 13.72 -9.83 5.56
N TYR A 431 13.72 -8.83 6.43
CA TYR A 431 13.67 -7.41 6.03
C TYR A 431 15.03 -6.71 6.07
N GLY A 432 16.04 -7.31 6.69
CA GLY A 432 17.38 -6.72 6.84
C GLY A 432 17.30 -5.33 7.45
N ASP A 433 17.97 -4.36 6.83
CA ASP A 433 17.98 -2.96 7.28
C ASP A 433 16.59 -2.32 7.34
N SER A 434 15.60 -2.85 6.61
CA SER A 434 14.23 -2.32 6.58
C SER A 434 13.30 -2.89 7.67
N VAL A 435 13.88 -3.59 8.65
CA VAL A 435 13.10 -4.19 9.75
C VAL A 435 12.45 -3.13 10.62
N ASP A 436 13.07 -1.96 10.79
CA ASP A 436 12.57 -0.89 11.66
C ASP A 436 11.29 -0.27 11.10
N GLU A 437 11.21 -0.03 9.78
CA GLU A 437 9.99 0.43 9.13
C GLU A 437 8.88 -0.60 9.24
N THR A 438 9.23 -1.89 9.16
CA THR A 438 8.28 -3.00 9.29
C THR A 438 7.70 -3.06 10.69
N LEU A 439 8.55 -3.02 11.73
CA LEU A 439 8.13 -2.99 13.13
C LEU A 439 7.24 -1.79 13.43
N ALA A 440 7.60 -0.61 12.92
CA ALA A 440 6.82 0.61 13.10
C ALA A 440 5.41 0.52 12.49
N LYS A 441 5.21 -0.29 11.44
CA LYS A 441 3.90 -0.51 10.80
C LYS A 441 3.02 -1.49 11.57
N ILE A 442 3.57 -2.35 12.44
CA ILE A 442 2.77 -3.29 13.25
C ILE A 442 1.90 -2.48 14.20
N SER A 443 0.58 -2.61 14.03
CA SER A 443 -0.42 -1.84 14.78
C SER A 443 -1.31 -2.71 15.64
N THR A 444 -1.50 -3.96 15.22
CA THR A 444 -2.39 -4.93 15.83
C THR A 444 -1.69 -6.29 15.84
N VAL A 445 -1.78 -6.99 16.96
CA VAL A 445 -1.34 -8.38 17.10
C VAL A 445 -2.52 -9.20 17.59
N PHE A 446 -2.80 -10.32 16.92
CA PHE A 446 -3.74 -11.33 17.39
C PHE A 446 -2.96 -12.51 17.93
N ILE A 447 -3.34 -13.01 19.10
CA ILE A 447 -2.82 -14.25 19.67
C ILE A 447 -4.00 -15.23 19.77
N SER A 448 -3.87 -16.37 19.11
CA SER A 448 -4.91 -17.39 19.01
C SER A 448 -5.19 -18.06 20.36
N HIS A 449 -4.13 -18.45 21.07
CA HIS A 449 -4.19 -19.15 22.35
C HIS A 449 -2.88 -19.06 23.15
N MET A 450 -2.78 -19.75 24.29
CA MET A 450 -1.69 -19.60 25.26
C MET A 450 -0.56 -20.65 25.19
N HIS A 451 -0.46 -21.45 24.13
CA HIS A 451 0.73 -22.30 23.95
C HIS A 451 1.93 -21.45 23.54
N ALA A 452 3.11 -21.83 24.02
CA ALA A 452 4.31 -20.99 24.00
C ALA A 452 4.75 -20.61 22.58
N ASP A 453 4.62 -21.53 21.65
CA ASP A 453 4.89 -21.41 20.22
C ASP A 453 4.04 -20.33 19.51
N HIS A 454 3.00 -19.79 20.14
CA HIS A 454 2.16 -18.74 19.54
C HIS A 454 2.36 -17.35 20.14
N HIS A 455 3.09 -17.17 21.25
CA HIS A 455 3.15 -15.85 21.91
C HIS A 455 4.46 -15.45 22.57
N THR A 456 5.40 -16.36 22.82
CA THR A 456 6.61 -16.02 23.60
C THR A 456 7.53 -15.01 22.91
N GLY A 457 7.45 -14.85 21.59
CA GLY A 457 8.16 -13.81 20.86
C GLY A 457 7.60 -12.39 21.03
N LEU A 458 6.39 -12.26 21.59
CA LEU A 458 5.69 -10.98 21.72
C LEU A 458 6.50 -9.95 22.52
N LEU A 459 7.14 -10.35 23.62
CA LEU A 459 7.91 -9.42 24.46
C LEU A 459 9.07 -8.80 23.68
N SER A 460 9.85 -9.63 22.96
CA SER A 460 10.95 -9.16 22.12
C SER A 460 10.45 -8.23 21.01
N LEU A 461 9.33 -8.57 20.36
CA LEU A 461 8.72 -7.73 19.34
C LEU A 461 8.37 -6.33 19.87
N LEU A 462 7.76 -6.24 21.05
CA LEU A 462 7.32 -4.97 21.65
C LEU A 462 8.49 -4.05 21.97
N PHE A 463 9.54 -4.56 22.63
CA PHE A 463 10.75 -3.77 22.92
C PHE A 463 11.48 -3.34 21.65
N GLN A 464 11.61 -4.23 20.66
CA GLN A 464 12.29 -3.90 19.41
C GLN A 464 11.49 -2.92 18.57
N ARG A 465 10.16 -2.95 18.64
CA ARG A 465 9.30 -1.96 18.01
C ARG A 465 9.43 -0.58 18.66
N GLU A 466 9.54 -0.50 19.98
CA GLU A 466 9.84 0.77 20.66
C GLU A 466 11.18 1.35 20.22
N ARG A 467 12.24 0.53 20.19
CA ARG A 467 13.54 0.92 19.65
C ARG A 467 13.44 1.42 18.21
N ALA A 468 12.72 0.69 17.35
CA ALA A 468 12.53 1.06 15.95
C ALA A 468 11.78 2.40 15.80
N LEU A 469 10.72 2.65 16.59
CA LEU A 469 10.02 3.93 16.57
C LEU A 469 10.94 5.09 16.97
N ALA A 470 11.73 4.93 18.02
CA ALA A 470 12.70 5.93 18.45
C ALA A 470 13.77 6.18 17.37
N THR A 471 14.32 5.11 16.78
CA THR A 471 15.32 5.18 15.69
C THR A 471 14.79 5.93 14.48
N LEU A 472 13.50 5.75 14.16
CA LEU A 472 12.82 6.42 13.04
C LEU A 472 12.28 7.82 13.39
N GLY A 473 12.53 8.33 14.61
CA GLY A 473 11.99 9.62 15.06
C GLY A 473 10.45 9.65 15.17
N LYS A 474 9.80 8.49 15.29
CA LYS A 474 8.33 8.37 15.40
C LYS A 474 7.90 8.40 16.87
N ALA A 475 6.76 9.05 17.12
CA ALA A 475 6.16 9.03 18.44
C ALA A 475 5.82 7.59 18.88
N PHE A 476 6.10 7.28 20.15
CA PHE A 476 5.70 6.01 20.74
C PHE A 476 4.19 5.81 20.61
N SER A 477 3.78 4.59 20.27
CA SER A 477 2.37 4.23 20.25
C SER A 477 2.19 2.76 20.65
N PRO A 478 1.27 2.44 21.57
CA PRO A 478 0.95 1.05 21.90
C PRO A 478 0.27 0.34 20.72
N ILE A 479 0.46 -0.97 20.65
CA ILE A 479 -0.27 -1.82 19.71
C ILE A 479 -1.65 -2.19 20.26
N TYR A 480 -2.58 -2.62 19.41
CA TYR A 480 -3.80 -3.30 19.84
C TYR A 480 -3.55 -4.81 19.93
N LEU A 481 -3.67 -5.39 21.12
CA LEU A 481 -3.44 -6.81 21.35
C LEU A 481 -4.78 -7.52 21.51
N ILE A 482 -5.15 -8.36 20.54
CA ILE A 482 -6.34 -9.20 20.61
C ILE A 482 -5.89 -10.58 21.09
N ALA A 483 -6.22 -10.97 22.31
CA ALA A 483 -5.68 -12.18 22.92
C ALA A 483 -6.63 -12.82 23.95
N PRO A 484 -6.41 -14.10 24.34
CA PRO A 484 -7.10 -14.72 25.45
C PRO A 484 -6.90 -13.91 26.74
N VAL A 485 -7.87 -13.97 27.65
CA VAL A 485 -7.83 -13.18 28.91
C VAL A 485 -6.60 -13.48 29.77
N GLN A 486 -6.05 -14.70 29.67
CA GLN A 486 -4.87 -15.13 30.40
C GLN A 486 -3.60 -14.38 29.98
N MET A 487 -3.56 -13.82 28.77
CA MET A 487 -2.45 -12.99 28.29
C MET A 487 -2.22 -11.80 29.23
N MET A 488 -3.29 -11.19 29.76
CA MET A 488 -3.12 -10.11 30.75
C MET A 488 -2.47 -10.60 32.02
N THR A 489 -2.86 -11.76 32.54
CA THR A 489 -2.27 -12.29 33.76
C THR A 489 -0.76 -12.48 33.57
N TRP A 490 -0.35 -13.08 32.45
CA TRP A 490 1.07 -13.26 32.15
C TRP A 490 1.82 -11.93 31.96
N LEU A 491 1.27 -10.98 31.19
CA LEU A 491 1.90 -9.67 30.99
C LEU A 491 2.01 -8.85 32.28
N ASN A 492 1.03 -8.91 33.19
CA ASN A 492 1.15 -8.27 34.50
C ASN A 492 2.27 -8.92 35.32
N GLN A 493 2.33 -10.26 35.37
CA GLN A 493 3.40 -10.95 36.10
C GLN A 493 4.79 -10.60 35.55
N TYR A 494 4.95 -10.54 34.22
CA TYR A 494 6.20 -10.10 33.61
C TYR A 494 6.51 -8.62 33.90
N HIS A 495 5.52 -7.74 33.83
CA HIS A 495 5.67 -6.32 34.16
C HIS A 495 6.15 -6.10 35.59
N ASP A 496 5.54 -6.81 36.55
CA ASP A 496 5.81 -6.64 37.98
C ASP A 496 7.16 -7.24 38.41
N HIS A 497 7.66 -8.27 37.72
CA HIS A 497 8.82 -9.05 38.16
C HIS A 497 10.02 -8.98 37.21
N CYS A 498 9.86 -8.48 35.98
CA CYS A 498 10.92 -8.45 34.97
C CYS A 498 11.16 -7.03 34.46
N GLU A 499 10.38 -6.58 33.48
CA GLU A 499 10.56 -5.30 32.78
C GLU A 499 9.21 -4.66 32.45
N GLU A 500 9.14 -3.33 32.47
CA GLU A 500 7.89 -2.61 32.23
C GLU A 500 7.36 -2.82 30.79
N ILE A 501 6.27 -3.59 30.64
CA ILE A 501 5.69 -3.89 29.30
C ILE A 501 4.24 -3.42 29.07
N LEU A 502 3.48 -3.11 30.14
CA LEU A 502 2.03 -2.86 30.01
C LEU A 502 1.70 -1.60 29.20
N SER A 503 2.62 -0.64 29.12
CA SER A 503 2.46 0.58 28.33
C SER A 503 2.51 0.32 26.81
N HIS A 504 3.05 -0.81 26.37
CA HIS A 504 3.18 -1.18 24.95
C HIS A 504 1.89 -1.73 24.33
N VAL A 505 0.88 -2.08 25.13
CA VAL A 505 -0.31 -2.80 24.65
C VAL A 505 -1.64 -2.18 25.10
N ASN A 506 -2.57 -2.11 24.16
CA ASN A 506 -3.99 -1.89 24.41
C ASN A 506 -4.74 -3.22 24.21
N ILE A 507 -5.01 -3.95 25.29
CA ILE A 507 -5.62 -5.26 25.14
C ILE A 507 -7.12 -5.21 24.81
N VAL A 508 -7.55 -6.09 23.91
CA VAL A 508 -8.93 -6.42 23.61
C VAL A 508 -9.11 -7.94 23.79
N PRO A 509 -9.88 -8.42 24.78
CA PRO A 509 -10.07 -9.85 24.96
C PRO A 509 -10.70 -10.52 23.73
N SER A 510 -10.16 -11.63 23.24
CA SER A 510 -10.67 -12.31 22.04
C SER A 510 -12.16 -12.65 22.15
N LYS A 511 -12.67 -12.98 23.35
CA LYS A 511 -14.08 -13.31 23.59
C LYS A 511 -15.06 -12.17 23.26
N VAL A 512 -14.64 -10.90 23.36
CA VAL A 512 -15.53 -9.76 23.03
C VAL A 512 -15.64 -9.49 21.53
N MET A 513 -14.78 -10.16 20.73
CA MET A 513 -14.81 -10.11 19.26
C MET A 513 -15.68 -11.23 18.66
N CYS A 514 -16.22 -12.12 19.50
CA CYS A 514 -17.15 -13.16 19.05
C CYS A 514 -18.46 -12.56 18.56
N GLU A 515 -19.08 -13.20 17.57
CA GLU A 515 -20.40 -12.81 17.10
C GLU A 515 -21.43 -12.82 18.24
N GLY A 516 -22.23 -11.74 18.34
CA GLY A 516 -23.23 -11.58 19.39
C GLY A 516 -22.69 -11.22 20.78
N ALA A 517 -21.37 -11.04 20.95
CA ALA A 517 -20.81 -10.64 22.24
C ALA A 517 -21.13 -9.18 22.58
N GLU A 518 -21.62 -8.93 23.80
CA GLU A 518 -21.82 -7.56 24.30
C GLU A 518 -20.51 -6.97 24.84
N VAL A 519 -20.14 -5.79 24.34
CA VAL A 519 -18.98 -5.03 24.82
C VAL A 519 -19.44 -4.03 25.89
N SER A 520 -19.40 -4.45 27.16
CA SER A 520 -19.85 -3.63 28.28
C SER A 520 -18.90 -2.47 28.63
N LYS A 521 -17.59 -2.63 28.40
CA LYS A 521 -16.57 -1.63 28.76
C LYS A 521 -16.37 -0.60 27.64
N PHE A 522 -16.64 0.68 27.93
CA PHE A 522 -16.44 1.80 27.00
C PHE A 522 -15.02 1.85 26.42
N LYS A 523 -13.99 1.66 27.26
CA LYS A 523 -12.57 1.65 26.83
C LYS A 523 -12.29 0.57 25.78
N THR A 524 -12.84 -0.63 25.97
CA THR A 524 -12.70 -1.73 25.00
C THR A 524 -13.39 -1.41 23.69
N LYS A 525 -14.58 -0.79 23.72
CA LYS A 525 -15.27 -0.33 22.50
C LYS A 525 -14.46 0.71 21.74
N ALA A 526 -13.84 1.66 22.44
CA ALA A 526 -12.96 2.66 21.83
C ALA A 526 -11.71 2.02 21.19
N PHE A 527 -11.11 1.03 21.85
CA PHE A 527 -9.99 0.27 21.28
C PHE A 527 -10.38 -0.49 20.01
N ILE A 528 -11.55 -1.14 20.00
CA ILE A 528 -12.09 -1.82 18.80
C ILE A 528 -12.29 -0.84 17.65
N GLN A 529 -12.88 0.33 17.90
CA GLN A 529 -13.05 1.33 16.85
C GLN A 529 -11.71 1.87 16.32
N ALA A 530 -10.76 2.09 17.22
CA ALA A 530 -9.44 2.61 16.86
C ALA A 530 -8.62 1.59 16.09
N LEU A 531 -8.66 0.30 16.45
CA LEU A 531 -7.95 -0.76 15.71
C LEU A 531 -8.53 -0.96 14.30
N LEU A 532 -9.85 -0.98 14.16
CA LEU A 532 -10.50 -1.10 12.85
C LEU A 532 -10.15 0.07 11.94
N LYS A 533 -10.18 1.29 12.47
CA LYS A 533 -9.79 2.49 11.74
C LYS A 533 -8.30 2.49 11.37
N LYS A 534 -7.42 2.12 12.30
CA LYS A 534 -5.97 2.14 12.10
C LYS A 534 -5.52 1.09 11.09
N SER A 535 -6.11 -0.10 11.13
CA SER A 535 -5.78 -1.23 10.24
C SER A 535 -6.63 -1.28 8.96
N ASP A 536 -7.43 -0.25 8.65
CA ASP A 536 -8.33 -0.16 7.50
C ASP A 536 -9.32 -1.34 7.37
N LEU A 537 -9.79 -1.84 8.51
CA LEU A 537 -10.68 -3.00 8.59
C LEU A 537 -12.14 -2.57 8.69
N ALA A 538 -12.99 -3.21 7.88
CA ALA A 538 -14.43 -3.14 8.05
C ALA A 538 -14.89 -3.98 9.27
N LYS A 539 -14.21 -5.10 9.52
CA LYS A 539 -14.58 -6.04 10.59
C LYS A 539 -13.37 -6.83 11.08
N PHE A 540 -13.35 -7.12 12.38
CA PHE A 540 -12.49 -8.12 13.01
C PHE A 540 -13.37 -8.96 13.91
N GLN A 541 -13.39 -10.28 13.71
CA GLN A 541 -14.18 -11.22 14.49
C GLN A 541 -13.31 -12.37 14.98
N THR A 542 -13.77 -13.02 16.04
CA THR A 542 -13.19 -14.27 16.53
C THR A 542 -14.27 -15.33 16.68
N CYS A 543 -13.87 -16.59 16.73
CA CYS A 543 -14.73 -17.67 17.19
C CYS A 543 -13.93 -18.64 18.07
N PRO A 544 -14.55 -19.23 19.11
CA PRO A 544 -13.89 -20.27 19.88
C PRO A 544 -13.63 -21.49 19.00
N VAL A 545 -12.48 -22.13 19.21
CA VAL A 545 -12.07 -23.32 18.45
C VAL A 545 -11.77 -24.52 19.37
N ARG A 546 -11.70 -25.71 18.78
CA ARG A 546 -11.57 -26.97 19.51
C ARG A 546 -10.10 -27.34 19.67
N HIS A 547 -9.45 -26.75 20.67
CA HIS A 547 -8.05 -27.01 21.00
C HIS A 547 -7.83 -26.99 22.53
N CYS A 548 -7.27 -25.92 23.08
CA CYS A 548 -7.19 -25.69 24.52
C CYS A 548 -8.27 -24.69 24.99
N LYS A 549 -8.37 -24.50 26.32
CA LYS A 549 -9.36 -23.56 26.88
C LYS A 549 -9.00 -22.12 26.47
N ASN A 550 -9.98 -21.38 25.97
CA ASN A 550 -9.82 -20.04 25.43
C ASN A 550 -8.89 -19.97 24.20
N ALA A 551 -8.96 -20.98 23.34
CA ALA A 551 -8.41 -20.91 21.99
C ALA A 551 -9.40 -20.28 21.01
N PHE A 552 -8.90 -19.44 20.11
CA PHE A 552 -9.71 -18.69 19.15
C PHE A 552 -9.11 -18.71 17.74
N ALA A 553 -9.98 -18.81 16.74
CA ALA A 553 -9.69 -18.37 15.38
C ALA A 553 -10.10 -16.91 15.20
N CYS A 554 -9.64 -16.27 14.13
CA CYS A 554 -10.08 -14.94 13.74
C CYS A 554 -10.47 -14.83 12.28
N SER A 555 -11.32 -13.84 11.98
CA SER A 555 -11.64 -13.39 10.64
C SER A 555 -11.49 -11.88 10.54
N ILE A 556 -10.83 -11.44 9.48
CA ILE A 556 -10.50 -10.06 9.18
C ILE A 556 -11.17 -9.70 7.85
N THR A 557 -12.05 -8.71 7.86
CA THR A 557 -12.67 -8.16 6.65
C THR A 557 -12.13 -6.76 6.41
N HIS A 558 -11.48 -6.56 5.27
CA HIS A 558 -10.94 -5.27 4.87
C HIS A 558 -12.01 -4.37 4.27
N GLN A 559 -11.82 -3.04 4.29
CA GLN A 559 -12.78 -2.09 3.71
C GLN A 559 -13.00 -2.28 2.19
N SER A 560 -12.01 -2.83 1.48
CA SER A 560 -12.15 -3.18 0.06
C SER A 560 -12.93 -4.47 -0.21
N GLY A 561 -13.32 -5.20 0.83
CA GLY A 561 -14.23 -6.35 0.75
C GLY A 561 -13.58 -7.73 0.77
N TRP A 562 -12.24 -7.86 0.71
CA TRP A 562 -11.60 -9.16 0.90
C TRP A 562 -11.67 -9.61 2.37
N GLN A 563 -11.67 -10.93 2.57
CA GLN A 563 -11.73 -11.55 3.89
C GLN A 563 -10.60 -12.58 4.07
N LEU A 564 -9.84 -12.42 5.15
CA LEU A 564 -8.84 -13.38 5.61
C LEU A 564 -9.36 -14.10 6.85
N VAL A 565 -9.16 -15.41 6.92
CA VAL A 565 -9.52 -16.24 8.07
C VAL A 565 -8.27 -16.98 8.54
N PHE A 566 -8.01 -16.98 9.84
CA PHE A 566 -6.88 -17.67 10.45
C PHE A 566 -7.38 -18.58 11.57
N SER A 567 -7.06 -19.86 11.48
CA SER A 567 -7.60 -20.88 12.38
C SER A 567 -7.03 -20.82 13.80
N GLY A 568 -5.76 -20.42 13.95
CA GLY A 568 -4.96 -20.88 15.08
C GLY A 568 -4.89 -22.42 15.11
N ASP A 569 -4.66 -23.00 16.28
CA ASP A 569 -4.70 -24.45 16.45
C ASP A 569 -6.13 -24.92 16.74
N THR A 570 -6.57 -25.96 16.02
CA THR A 570 -7.92 -26.50 16.15
C THR A 570 -8.10 -27.86 15.48
N MET A 571 -8.91 -28.72 16.11
CA MET A 571 -9.65 -29.77 15.40
C MET A 571 -10.60 -29.15 14.34
N PRO A 572 -11.10 -29.93 13.36
CA PRO A 572 -12.15 -29.47 12.46
C PRO A 572 -13.30 -28.79 13.20
N CYS A 573 -13.55 -27.52 12.82
CA CYS A 573 -14.44 -26.63 13.54
C CYS A 573 -15.47 -25.99 12.61
N ASP A 574 -16.73 -26.38 12.76
CA ASP A 574 -17.82 -25.82 11.95
C ASP A 574 -18.01 -24.33 12.19
N ALA A 575 -17.80 -23.83 13.41
CA ALA A 575 -17.90 -22.40 13.70
C ALA A 575 -16.90 -21.58 12.89
N LEU A 576 -15.69 -22.12 12.64
CA LEU A 576 -14.69 -21.50 11.77
C LEU A 576 -15.21 -21.38 10.33
N ALA A 577 -15.72 -22.49 9.77
CA ALA A 577 -16.29 -22.51 8.42
C ALA A 577 -17.46 -21.52 8.26
N HIS A 578 -18.32 -21.38 9.28
CA HIS A 578 -19.44 -20.43 9.26
C HIS A 578 -18.96 -18.98 9.34
N MET A 579 -18.04 -18.67 10.26
CA MET A 579 -17.47 -17.31 10.40
C MET A 579 -16.76 -16.86 9.12
N GLY A 580 -16.06 -17.79 8.45
CA GLY A 580 -15.27 -17.53 7.26
C GLY A 580 -16.00 -17.70 5.93
N LYS A 581 -17.33 -17.85 5.91
CA LYS A 581 -18.05 -18.21 4.68
C LYS A 581 -17.72 -17.28 3.49
N ASN A 582 -17.25 -17.88 2.39
CA ASN A 582 -16.75 -17.20 1.18
C ASN A 582 -15.48 -16.35 1.40
N ALA A 583 -14.61 -16.74 2.33
CA ALA A 583 -13.35 -16.05 2.55
C ALA A 583 -12.47 -16.03 1.29
N THR A 584 -11.77 -14.92 1.08
CA THR A 584 -10.75 -14.80 0.02
C THR A 584 -9.56 -15.69 0.32
N LEU A 585 -9.14 -15.76 1.59
CA LEU A 585 -8.03 -16.59 2.02
C LEU A 585 -8.34 -17.22 3.39
N LEU A 586 -8.22 -18.53 3.47
CA LEU A 586 -8.12 -19.27 4.71
C LEU A 586 -6.66 -19.66 4.95
N ILE A 587 -6.11 -19.32 6.11
CA ILE A 587 -4.88 -19.90 6.65
C ILE A 587 -5.30 -20.89 7.73
N HIS A 588 -5.10 -22.17 7.48
CA HIS A 588 -5.52 -23.24 8.38
C HIS A 588 -4.33 -24.07 8.86
N GLU A 589 -4.32 -24.45 10.13
CA GLU A 589 -3.36 -25.42 10.67
C GLU A 589 -3.54 -26.81 10.01
N ALA A 590 -2.45 -27.50 9.76
CA ALA A 590 -2.42 -28.84 9.21
C ALA A 590 -1.31 -29.64 9.91
N THR A 591 -1.40 -29.72 11.24
CA THR A 591 -0.30 -30.18 12.08
C THR A 591 0.06 -31.64 11.82
N LEU A 592 -0.94 -32.50 11.59
CA LEU A 592 -0.74 -33.94 11.40
C LEU A 592 -0.98 -34.41 9.96
N GLU A 593 -0.29 -35.49 9.61
CA GLU A 593 -0.48 -36.22 8.34
C GLU A 593 -1.81 -36.96 8.34
N ASP A 594 -2.36 -37.22 7.14
CA ASP A 594 -3.50 -38.13 7.00
C ASP A 594 -3.08 -39.56 7.36
N GLY A 595 -3.96 -40.30 8.03
CA GLY A 595 -3.65 -41.59 8.69
C GLY A 595 -3.22 -41.46 10.16
N LEU A 596 -3.13 -40.24 10.71
CA LEU A 596 -2.90 -39.96 12.13
C LEU A 596 -4.13 -39.31 12.79
N GLU A 597 -5.34 -39.67 12.37
CA GLU A 597 -6.58 -39.05 12.83
C GLU A 597 -6.79 -39.21 14.35
N ASP A 598 -6.46 -40.37 14.92
CA ASP A 598 -6.58 -40.61 16.36
C ASP A 598 -5.63 -39.71 17.16
N GLU A 599 -4.39 -39.55 16.70
CA GLU A 599 -3.41 -38.66 17.29
C GLU A 599 -3.82 -37.18 17.12
N ALA A 600 -4.48 -36.85 16.00
CA ALA A 600 -5.02 -35.52 15.75
C ALA A 600 -6.11 -35.20 16.78
N VAL A 601 -7.02 -36.16 17.04
CA VAL A 601 -8.06 -36.05 18.07
C VAL A 601 -7.47 -35.91 19.46
N GLU A 602 -6.47 -36.72 19.80
CA GLU A 602 -5.81 -36.71 21.11
C GLU A 602 -5.10 -35.36 21.37
N LYS A 603 -4.31 -34.90 20.40
CA LYS A 603 -3.55 -33.65 20.49
C LYS A 603 -4.37 -32.41 20.14
N ARG A 604 -5.59 -32.60 19.65
CA ARG A 604 -6.57 -31.58 19.28
C ARG A 604 -6.10 -30.65 18.14
N HIS A 605 -5.60 -31.26 17.07
CA HIS A 605 -5.16 -30.61 15.84
C HIS A 605 -5.89 -31.16 14.61
N SER A 606 -5.69 -30.55 13.45
CA SER A 606 -6.25 -31.07 12.20
C SER A 606 -5.24 -31.91 11.42
N THR A 607 -5.72 -32.95 10.75
CA THR A 607 -4.95 -33.54 9.63
C THR A 607 -5.00 -32.65 8.40
N THR A 608 -4.19 -32.97 7.39
CA THR A 608 -4.15 -32.22 6.12
C THR A 608 -5.50 -32.22 5.41
N SER A 609 -6.10 -33.40 5.15
CA SER A 609 -7.41 -33.51 4.51
C SER A 609 -8.53 -32.88 5.33
N GLN A 610 -8.45 -32.94 6.66
CA GLN A 610 -9.40 -32.30 7.57
C GLN A 610 -9.37 -30.75 7.44
N ALA A 611 -8.18 -30.16 7.39
CA ALA A 611 -8.00 -28.72 7.18
C ALA A 611 -8.54 -28.27 5.81
N ILE A 612 -8.22 -29.02 4.75
CA ILE A 612 -8.75 -28.77 3.40
C ILE A 612 -10.29 -28.87 3.42
N GLY A 613 -10.85 -29.89 4.06
CA GLY A 613 -12.29 -30.09 4.18
C GLY A 613 -13.01 -28.89 4.82
N ILE A 614 -12.44 -28.30 5.88
CA ILE A 614 -12.97 -27.07 6.48
C ILE A 614 -12.92 -25.90 5.48
N GLY A 615 -11.83 -25.73 4.75
CA GLY A 615 -11.72 -24.70 3.73
C GLY A 615 -12.72 -24.87 2.58
N MET A 616 -12.96 -26.09 2.14
CA MET A 616 -13.97 -26.39 1.12
C MET A 616 -15.38 -26.11 1.64
N LYS A 617 -15.70 -26.50 2.89
CA LYS A 617 -16.98 -26.20 3.55
C LYS A 617 -17.20 -24.70 3.75
N MET A 618 -16.12 -23.96 4.02
CA MET A 618 -16.10 -22.50 4.10
C MET A 618 -16.35 -21.83 2.74
N ASN A 619 -16.22 -22.58 1.64
CA ASN A 619 -16.15 -22.05 0.28
C ASN A 619 -15.07 -20.97 0.15
N ALA A 620 -13.90 -21.22 0.74
CA ALA A 620 -12.77 -20.32 0.62
C ALA A 620 -12.28 -20.28 -0.84
N GLU A 621 -11.95 -19.08 -1.34
CA GLU A 621 -11.36 -18.90 -2.67
C GLU A 621 -9.96 -19.55 -2.73
N PHE A 622 -9.18 -19.42 -1.65
CA PHE A 622 -7.91 -20.10 -1.50
C PHE A 622 -7.67 -20.57 -0.06
N ILE A 623 -7.01 -21.72 0.08
CA ILE A 623 -6.67 -22.38 1.35
C ILE A 623 -5.15 -22.51 1.43
N MET A 624 -4.55 -21.86 2.42
CA MET A 624 -3.15 -21.96 2.76
C MET A 624 -3.00 -22.84 4.00
N LEU A 625 -2.36 -23.99 3.84
CA LEU A 625 -2.02 -24.88 4.94
C LEU A 625 -0.74 -24.39 5.62
N ASN A 626 -0.78 -24.32 6.96
CA ASN A 626 0.31 -23.85 7.80
C ASN A 626 0.44 -24.70 9.06
N HIS A 627 1.39 -24.36 9.94
CA HIS A 627 1.59 -25.00 11.24
C HIS A 627 1.88 -26.51 11.14
N PHE A 628 2.75 -26.89 10.20
CA PHE A 628 3.19 -28.27 10.04
C PHE A 628 4.07 -28.70 11.22
N SER A 629 3.90 -29.94 11.69
CA SER A 629 4.75 -30.44 12.77
C SER A 629 6.20 -30.62 12.33
N GLN A 630 7.11 -29.88 12.98
CA GLN A 630 8.56 -29.99 12.76
C GLN A 630 9.15 -31.39 13.03
N ARG A 631 8.41 -32.25 13.74
CA ARG A 631 8.86 -33.60 14.10
C ARG A 631 8.61 -34.65 13.02
N TYR A 632 7.66 -34.41 12.10
CA TYR A 632 7.15 -35.46 11.21
C TYR A 632 7.46 -35.21 9.73
N ALA A 633 7.51 -33.95 9.26
CA ALA A 633 7.86 -33.64 7.88
C ALA A 633 8.20 -32.15 7.61
N LYS A 634 9.00 -31.88 6.57
CA LYS A 634 9.22 -30.52 6.02
C LYS A 634 8.06 -30.05 5.13
N ILE A 635 7.25 -30.98 4.63
CA ILE A 635 6.09 -30.75 3.75
C ILE A 635 5.02 -31.82 4.00
N PRO A 636 3.72 -31.56 3.74
CA PRO A 636 2.68 -32.58 3.85
C PRO A 636 2.74 -33.61 2.71
N LEU A 637 2.20 -34.81 2.94
CA LEU A 637 1.87 -35.75 1.86
C LEU A 637 0.72 -35.17 1.03
N PHE A 638 0.86 -35.23 -0.29
CA PHE A 638 -0.13 -34.70 -1.21
C PHE A 638 -1.20 -35.74 -1.53
N SER A 639 -2.39 -35.60 -0.94
CA SER A 639 -3.58 -36.40 -1.24
C SER A 639 -4.35 -35.86 -2.47
N GLU A 640 -5.41 -36.57 -2.87
CA GLU A 640 -6.32 -36.13 -3.94
C GLU A 640 -7.07 -34.82 -3.59
N ASP A 641 -7.11 -34.44 -2.31
CA ASP A 641 -7.76 -33.22 -1.85
C ASP A 641 -6.99 -31.94 -2.25
N PHE A 642 -5.72 -32.07 -2.63
CA PHE A 642 -4.93 -30.97 -3.18
C PHE A 642 -5.40 -30.61 -4.59
N ASN A 643 -6.28 -29.61 -4.67
CA ASN A 643 -6.72 -29.02 -5.93
C ASN A 643 -6.11 -27.61 -6.14
N ASP A 644 -6.58 -26.91 -7.17
CA ASP A 644 -6.14 -25.58 -7.57
C ASP A 644 -6.40 -24.48 -6.54
N ARG A 645 -7.11 -24.78 -5.45
CA ARG A 645 -7.40 -23.86 -4.34
C ARG A 645 -6.58 -24.13 -3.09
N VAL A 646 -5.63 -25.07 -3.11
CA VAL A 646 -4.83 -25.46 -1.93
C VAL A 646 -3.35 -25.14 -2.16
N GLY A 647 -2.73 -24.47 -1.19
CA GLY A 647 -1.31 -24.20 -1.12
C GLY A 647 -0.73 -24.53 0.25
N ILE A 648 0.59 -24.63 0.32
CA ILE A 648 1.33 -24.86 1.57
C ILE A 648 2.25 -23.67 1.83
N SER A 649 2.34 -23.24 3.09
CA SER A 649 3.21 -22.12 3.47
C SER A 649 4.59 -22.60 3.90
N PHE A 650 5.58 -21.74 3.67
CA PHE A 650 6.95 -21.90 4.18
C PHE A 650 7.38 -20.63 4.91
N ASP A 651 8.36 -20.77 5.79
CA ASP A 651 9.03 -19.62 6.39
C ASP A 651 9.51 -18.64 5.31
N HIS A 652 9.36 -17.35 5.60
CA HIS A 652 9.68 -16.24 4.69
C HIS A 652 8.85 -16.16 3.40
N MET A 653 7.84 -17.02 3.23
CA MET A 653 6.94 -16.92 2.09
C MET A 653 6.16 -15.60 2.13
N ARG A 654 6.13 -14.91 0.99
CA ARG A 654 5.28 -13.73 0.78
C ARG A 654 4.25 -14.05 -0.29
N VAL A 655 2.99 -13.87 0.08
CA VAL A 655 1.86 -13.99 -0.83
C VAL A 655 1.14 -12.65 -0.89
N SER A 656 0.78 -12.24 -2.10
CA SER A 656 -0.03 -11.05 -2.36
C SER A 656 -1.38 -11.48 -2.95
N GLU A 657 -1.97 -10.68 -3.84
CA GLU A 657 -3.12 -11.05 -4.67
C GLU A 657 -2.91 -12.32 -5.55
N TRP A 658 -1.71 -12.91 -5.52
CA TRP A 658 -1.33 -14.13 -6.25
C TRP A 658 -1.34 -15.40 -5.40
N CYS A 659 -1.95 -15.39 -4.21
CA CYS A 659 -2.05 -16.60 -3.38
C CYS A 659 -2.63 -17.79 -4.17
N THR A 660 -3.54 -17.54 -5.12
CA THR A 660 -4.13 -18.58 -5.96
C THR A 660 -3.15 -19.29 -6.89
N LEU A 661 -1.96 -18.74 -7.13
CA LEU A 661 -0.93 -19.40 -7.96
C LEU A 661 -0.04 -20.35 -7.16
N VAL A 662 -0.13 -20.35 -5.83
CA VAL A 662 0.75 -21.15 -4.97
C VAL A 662 0.59 -22.65 -5.25
N HIS A 663 -0.60 -23.12 -5.63
CA HIS A 663 -0.81 -24.53 -5.99
C HIS A 663 0.07 -24.99 -7.17
N LEU A 664 0.49 -24.07 -8.06
CA LEU A 664 1.38 -24.39 -9.18
C LEU A 664 2.80 -24.74 -8.71
N LEU A 665 3.14 -24.44 -7.45
CA LEU A 665 4.41 -24.87 -6.84
C LEU A 665 4.37 -26.33 -6.39
N ILE A 666 3.20 -27.00 -6.34
CA ILE A 666 3.11 -28.38 -5.86
C ILE A 666 3.99 -29.34 -6.68
N PRO A 667 3.94 -29.38 -8.03
CA PRO A 667 4.82 -30.26 -8.79
C PRO A 667 6.33 -30.03 -8.56
N PRO A 668 6.88 -28.80 -8.61
CA PRO A 668 8.30 -28.60 -8.32
C PRO A 668 8.65 -28.87 -6.84
N LEU A 669 7.74 -28.63 -5.89
CA LEU A 669 7.96 -28.99 -4.49
C LEU A 669 8.02 -30.51 -4.29
N LYS A 670 7.15 -31.28 -4.98
CA LYS A 670 7.23 -32.76 -5.00
C LYS A 670 8.58 -33.25 -5.52
N ALA A 671 9.11 -32.61 -6.55
CA ALA A 671 10.43 -32.94 -7.08
C ALA A 671 11.57 -32.56 -6.13
N LEU A 672 11.47 -31.39 -5.49
CA LEU A 672 12.50 -30.88 -4.57
C LEU A 672 12.61 -31.71 -3.29
N PHE A 673 11.49 -32.22 -2.79
CA PHE A 673 11.40 -33.00 -1.54
C PHE A 673 11.08 -34.48 -1.80
N ALA A 674 11.45 -35.02 -2.97
CA ALA A 674 11.09 -36.38 -3.36
C ALA A 674 11.64 -37.44 -2.39
N GLU A 675 12.84 -37.24 -1.84
CA GLU A 675 13.43 -38.14 -0.85
C GLU A 675 12.63 -38.13 0.46
N GLU A 676 12.34 -36.95 1.01
CA GLU A 676 11.55 -36.84 2.24
C GLU A 676 10.12 -37.40 2.07
N ILE A 677 9.49 -37.19 0.92
CA ILE A 677 8.18 -37.78 0.60
C ILE A 677 8.27 -39.30 0.59
N GLY A 678 9.28 -39.88 -0.06
CA GLY A 678 9.46 -41.33 -0.12
C GLY A 678 9.63 -41.96 1.27
N GLU A 679 10.41 -41.32 2.15
CA GLU A 679 10.55 -41.76 3.54
C GLU A 679 9.23 -41.71 4.33
N MET A 680 8.43 -40.66 4.11
CA MET A 680 7.12 -40.48 4.74
C MET A 680 6.11 -41.53 4.26
N GLU A 681 6.08 -41.81 2.96
CA GLU A 681 5.25 -42.87 2.36
C GLU A 681 5.62 -44.25 2.91
N GLU A 682 6.91 -44.55 3.06
CA GLU A 682 7.36 -45.80 3.65
C GLU A 682 6.95 -45.90 5.13
N ARG A 683 7.14 -44.82 5.91
CA ARG A 683 6.68 -44.75 7.31
C ARG A 683 5.19 -44.94 7.42
N ARG A 684 4.40 -44.38 6.50
CA ARG A 684 2.94 -44.56 6.44
C ARG A 684 2.60 -46.02 6.14
N GLY A 685 3.19 -46.62 5.10
CA GLY A 685 2.94 -48.03 4.75
C GLY A 685 3.28 -49.01 5.89
N ARG A 686 4.37 -48.75 6.63
CA ARG A 686 4.71 -49.54 7.82
C ARG A 686 3.68 -49.41 8.95
N ARG A 687 3.10 -48.22 9.14
CA ARG A 687 2.03 -47.95 10.11
C ARG A 687 0.74 -48.68 9.74
N GLU A 688 0.31 -48.54 8.49
CA GLU A 688 -0.90 -49.20 7.96
C GLU A 688 -0.79 -50.74 8.07
N LEU A 689 0.39 -51.31 7.76
CA LEU A 689 0.63 -52.74 7.92
C LEU A 689 0.57 -53.18 9.38
N LYS A 690 1.05 -52.35 10.31
CA LYS A 690 1.00 -52.64 11.75
C LYS A 690 -0.45 -52.61 12.26
N GLN A 691 -1.21 -51.57 11.93
CA GLN A 691 -2.63 -51.45 12.28
C GLN A 691 -3.46 -52.60 11.70
N MET A 692 -3.20 -53.00 10.45
CA MET A 692 -3.87 -54.15 9.84
C MET A 692 -3.54 -55.47 10.56
N LYS A 693 -2.29 -55.67 10.98
CA LYS A 693 -1.90 -56.84 11.78
C LYS A 693 -2.56 -56.85 13.17
N GLU A 694 -2.64 -55.70 13.81
CA GLU A 694 -3.31 -55.53 15.12
C GLU A 694 -4.82 -55.79 14.99
N ALA A 695 -5.49 -55.22 13.98
CA ALA A 695 -6.91 -55.48 13.71
C ALA A 695 -7.19 -56.96 13.38
N ILE A 696 -6.31 -57.63 12.63
CA ILE A 696 -6.41 -59.08 12.37
C ILE A 696 -6.21 -59.87 13.67
N ALA A 697 -5.29 -59.48 14.55
CA ALA A 697 -5.07 -60.13 15.83
C ALA A 697 -6.30 -59.99 16.76
N GLU A 698 -6.87 -58.78 16.86
CA GLU A 698 -8.09 -58.52 17.64
C GLU A 698 -9.30 -59.30 17.11
N SER A 699 -9.48 -59.37 15.78
CA SER A 699 -10.56 -60.17 15.17
C SER A 699 -10.42 -61.68 15.39
N ASN A 700 -9.18 -62.18 15.54
CA ASN A 700 -8.90 -63.59 15.84
C ASN A 700 -9.03 -63.91 17.34
N GLU A 701 -8.83 -62.92 18.22
CA GLU A 701 -9.07 -63.04 19.66
C GLU A 701 -10.58 -62.97 19.98
N GLU A 702 -11.36 -62.13 19.31
CA GLU A 702 -12.82 -62.11 19.46
C GLU A 702 -13.51 -63.40 18.98
N GLN A 703 -12.88 -64.16 18.06
CA GLN A 703 -13.33 -65.50 17.66
C GLN A 703 -12.90 -66.62 18.61
N ARG A 704 -12.07 -66.33 19.62
CA ARG A 704 -11.66 -67.25 20.68
C ARG A 704 -12.16 -66.75 22.05
N THR A 705 -13.44 -66.93 22.36
CA THR A 705 -14.01 -67.83 23.41
C THR A 705 -15.34 -67.22 23.95
N PRO A 706 -16.31 -68.00 24.48
CA PRO A 706 -16.17 -68.76 25.72
C PRO A 706 -16.60 -70.23 25.62
N ASN A 707 -15.76 -71.15 26.08
CA ASN A 707 -16.27 -72.38 26.67
C ASN A 707 -15.33 -72.89 27.78
N GLU A 708 -15.92 -73.02 28.98
CA GLU A 708 -15.45 -73.76 30.17
C GLU A 708 -14.18 -73.20 30.84
N GLY A 709 -14.02 -73.09 32.17
CA GLY A 709 -14.75 -73.57 33.33
C GLY A 709 -13.76 -73.53 34.51
N GLU A 710 -14.18 -72.92 35.62
CA GLU A 710 -13.76 -73.17 37.00
C GLU A 710 -12.27 -73.10 37.48
N THR A 711 -12.13 -72.29 38.55
CA THR A 711 -11.26 -72.43 39.75
C THR A 711 -9.81 -71.90 39.74
N GLY A 712 -9.50 -71.11 40.77
CA GLY A 712 -8.12 -70.95 41.27
C GLY A 712 -7.77 -69.58 41.86
N LYS A 713 -7.89 -69.44 43.18
CA LYS A 713 -7.38 -68.31 44.00
C LYS A 713 -5.85 -68.15 43.88
N GLY A 714 -5.33 -66.92 44.00
CA GLY A 714 -3.90 -66.73 44.29
C GLY A 714 -3.34 -65.31 44.27
N ALA A 715 -3.44 -64.62 45.42
CA ALA A 715 -2.51 -63.65 46.04
C ALA A 715 -1.70 -62.60 45.23
N LYS A 716 -1.88 -61.34 45.68
CA LYS A 716 -1.02 -60.15 45.60
C LYS A 716 0.49 -60.42 45.73
N ARG A 717 1.31 -59.71 44.95
CA ARG A 717 2.62 -59.16 45.33
C ARG A 717 2.91 -57.86 44.56
N GLU A 718 3.19 -56.80 45.31
CA GLU A 718 3.81 -55.54 44.86
C GLU A 718 5.29 -55.79 44.48
N PRO A 719 5.91 -54.99 43.60
CA PRO A 719 7.36 -54.88 43.54
C PRO A 719 7.86 -53.55 44.13
N GLU A 720 8.78 -53.69 45.08
CA GLU A 720 9.69 -52.67 45.59
C GLU A 720 10.70 -52.24 44.52
N GLU A 721 10.98 -50.93 44.43
CA GLU A 721 12.27 -50.38 44.00
C GLU A 721 13.33 -50.65 45.08
N PRO A 722 14.64 -50.85 44.77
CA PRO A 722 15.50 -49.68 44.63
C PRO A 722 16.81 -49.80 43.79
N THR A 723 17.37 -48.59 43.57
CA THR A 723 18.81 -48.21 43.55
C THR A 723 19.69 -48.40 42.31
N GLN A 724 19.98 -47.24 41.70
CA GLN A 724 21.29 -46.67 41.31
C GLN A 724 22.53 -47.58 41.36
N ASP A 725 23.26 -47.63 40.23
CA ASP A 725 24.72 -47.62 40.24
C ASP A 725 25.28 -46.77 39.09
N VAL A 726 26.42 -46.15 39.36
CA VAL A 726 27.04 -45.03 38.66
C VAL A 726 28.21 -45.52 37.81
N GLY A 727 28.22 -45.09 36.55
CA GLY A 727 29.45 -44.68 35.86
C GLY A 727 30.17 -45.71 35.00
N SER A 728 30.35 -45.38 33.72
CA SER A 728 31.71 -45.06 33.23
C SER A 728 31.66 -44.41 31.84
N LYS A 729 32.42 -43.33 31.71
CA LYS A 729 32.73 -42.62 30.46
C LYS A 729 33.57 -43.51 29.53
N ARG A 730 33.32 -43.45 28.22
CA ARG A 730 34.43 -43.38 27.26
C ARG A 730 34.03 -42.73 25.92
N LEU A 731 34.97 -41.96 25.43
CA LEU A 731 34.95 -41.06 24.29
C LEU A 731 35.19 -41.78 22.94
N LYS A 732 34.69 -41.11 21.89
CA LYS A 732 35.32 -40.75 20.59
C LYS A 732 35.33 -41.72 19.39
N THR A 733 34.94 -41.08 18.27
CA THR A 733 35.44 -41.16 16.87
C THR A 733 35.13 -42.44 16.09
N ASN A 734 34.63 -42.40 14.85
CA ASN A 734 34.69 -41.38 13.79
C ASN A 734 33.34 -40.85 13.33
#